data_AF-A0A2V1NKD4-F1
#
_entry.id   AF-A0A2V1NKD4-F1
#
_cell.length_a   1.000
_cell.length_b   1.000
_cell.length_c   1.000
_cell.angle_alpha   90.00
_cell.angle_beta   90.00
_cell.angle_gamma   90.00
#
_symmetry.space_group_name_H-M   'P 1'
#
loop_
_entity.id
_entity.type
_entity.pdbx_description
1 polymer ?
#
loop_
_entity_poly.entity_id
_entity_poly.type
_entity_poly.pdbx_seq_one_letter_code
_entity_poly.pdbx_strand_id
1 'polypeptide(L)'
;MVTEGGARQGGRAPRAEVALKTVGADPHSPERVRRTLEQALVFAGASCAAGYAPGADGLLCLVDSAGVPRTLFGLRETYPPDGNSPVALAVRTGRPVRLGPGDLADCAESRRMAAGEVHLTALPAGGGCLVAVGERPFDADDRECLALVADALTWPESPATPPDEVGGDGFALAMDTGRVEAGDRLLELFGIARDQFDGRVETLLGLAVPEDLPALMSVVEADHMSLGDRELEFRVIGPTGTPRWLRLSGRLAQAEAGRPVRLVGTVADAAAVRPEVTDVARVQRLAAALSTAGTVRDVSHAVVSALRGPLRADRIALAELEGERLVVTVLDPPYPESWPELWRLEWRGEWPDAPMGSLPTLAAVLREGRVRIWNAGTALEPALGDLGPGGLAVLPLAAAGRTVGACLVGWNAPHDFGPDERALLTASAGLAGQALTRAHAFDAEHELVGMLQRQLLPRSLPRLPGGVAVARYLPATAGLEVGGDWYDVIPLPDNHVALVIGDVQGHSTAAATLMGQMRTALRAYSTEGHPPDVVVAHANRLLLELETDLFVTCVYVDVDMESGTAWCVRAGHPPPALRHPDGSTEVADEDGGPPLGVVAQAEFPLVPLRLREGTVVALMTDGLVESAGSSMDEGFARVCTGLAAADPAHLDLVADGLLTQAHRGDDIALLLLRYDGMSVRPLREGWTVWRVPEASRHARRFTRRTLKSWGVEDSEMDGALLAVSELVTNALIHTEGQVRLDMTLLGRRLRLAVTDTSPRTPVKPTGLSWEATGGRGILLVEAVSEAWGTVPVSGGKQVWCELRLDT
;
A
#
# COMPACT_ATOMS: atom_id res chain seq x y z
N MET A 1 47.98 32.10 5.32
CA MET A 1 49.11 31.21 4.99
C MET A 1 49.27 30.23 6.14
N VAL A 2 49.52 28.95 5.81
CA VAL A 2 49.73 27.78 6.68
C VAL A 2 48.47 26.88 6.89
N THR A 3 48.31 26.02 5.88
CA THR A 3 48.05 24.57 5.84
C THR A 3 46.72 23.96 6.27
N GLU A 4 46.02 23.50 5.22
CA GLU A 4 45.15 22.32 5.13
C GLU A 4 45.68 21.11 5.93
N GLY A 5 44.84 20.59 6.82
CA GLY A 5 44.94 19.24 7.38
C GLY A 5 43.72 18.45 6.95
N GLY A 6 43.72 17.96 5.70
CA GLY A 6 42.69 17.06 5.20
C GLY A 6 42.66 15.79 6.05
N ALA A 7 41.55 15.59 6.76
CA ALA A 7 41.23 14.31 7.36
C ALA A 7 41.06 13.29 6.22
N ARG A 8 42.04 12.42 6.03
CA ARG A 8 41.93 11.24 5.15
C ARG A 8 40.69 10.45 5.58
N GLN A 9 39.61 10.52 4.80
CA GLN A 9 38.59 9.49 4.76
C GLN A 9 39.31 8.18 4.39
N GLY A 10 39.54 7.30 5.38
CA GLY A 10 40.03 5.96 5.08
C GLY A 10 38.96 5.21 4.31
N GLY A 11 39.27 4.82 3.07
CA GLY A 11 38.38 4.03 2.21
C GLY A 11 37.94 2.72 2.87
N ARG A 12 36.89 2.09 2.33
CA ARG A 12 36.33 0.83 2.87
C ARG A 12 37.33 -0.33 2.79
N ALA A 13 38.17 -0.36 1.76
CA ALA A 13 39.18 -1.40 1.54
C ALA A 13 40.20 -1.53 2.70
N PRO A 14 40.83 -0.46 3.22
CA PRO A 14 41.69 -0.54 4.41
C PRO A 14 40.99 -1.11 5.65
N ARG A 15 39.68 -0.89 5.81
CA ARG A 15 38.89 -1.43 6.93
C ARG A 15 38.57 -2.90 6.72
N ALA A 16 38.24 -3.29 5.49
CA ALA A 16 38.06 -4.69 5.10
C ALA A 16 39.35 -5.49 5.34
N GLU A 17 40.52 -4.93 5.01
CA GLU A 17 41.82 -5.58 5.23
C GLU A 17 42.09 -5.85 6.73
N VAL A 18 41.76 -4.90 7.61
CA VAL A 18 41.88 -5.06 9.07
C VAL A 18 40.90 -6.10 9.61
N ALA A 19 39.66 -6.10 9.13
CA ALA A 19 38.65 -7.07 9.52
C ALA A 19 39.05 -8.50 9.09
N LEU A 20 39.52 -8.66 7.85
CA LEU A 20 39.97 -9.95 7.31
C LEU A 20 41.23 -10.48 8.02
N LYS A 21 42.15 -9.61 8.43
CA LYS A 21 43.28 -9.98 9.30
C LYS A 21 42.82 -10.54 10.65
N THR A 22 41.70 -10.04 11.17
CA THR A 22 41.11 -10.51 12.44
C THR A 22 40.43 -11.88 12.26
N VAL A 23 39.71 -12.08 11.14
CA VAL A 23 39.09 -13.37 10.80
C VAL A 23 40.15 -14.45 10.52
N GLY A 24 41.30 -14.08 9.95
CA GLY A 24 42.40 -14.99 9.64
C GLY A 24 43.26 -15.45 10.82
N ALA A 25 43.02 -14.95 12.05
CA ALA A 25 43.84 -15.25 13.22
C ALA A 25 43.67 -16.69 13.76
N ASP A 26 42.59 -17.39 13.37
CA ASP A 26 42.33 -18.79 13.74
C ASP A 26 42.15 -19.65 12.46
N PRO A 27 43.22 -20.29 11.95
CA PRO A 27 43.20 -20.96 10.66
C PRO A 27 42.37 -22.24 10.62
N HIS A 28 41.96 -22.80 11.77
CA HIS A 28 41.23 -24.07 11.87
C HIS A 28 39.75 -23.91 12.26
N SER A 29 39.25 -22.67 12.36
CA SER A 29 37.85 -22.44 12.68
C SER A 29 36.93 -22.93 11.55
N PRO A 30 35.95 -23.82 11.82
CA PRO A 30 35.02 -24.32 10.81
C PRO A 30 34.12 -23.21 10.24
N GLU A 31 33.97 -22.08 10.93
CA GLU A 31 33.18 -20.92 10.49
C GLU A 31 34.00 -19.89 9.70
N ARG A 32 35.30 -20.13 9.47
CA ARG A 32 36.20 -19.14 8.85
C ARG A 32 35.74 -18.73 7.45
N VAL A 33 35.31 -19.69 6.63
CA VAL A 33 34.80 -19.41 5.28
C VAL A 33 33.57 -18.52 5.37
N ARG A 34 32.60 -18.87 6.21
CA ARG A 34 31.40 -18.05 6.45
C ARG A 34 31.71 -16.63 6.88
N ARG A 35 32.55 -16.47 7.91
CA ARG A 35 32.94 -15.15 8.45
C ARG A 35 33.68 -14.30 7.44
N THR A 36 34.48 -14.91 6.57
CA THR A 36 35.13 -14.24 5.44
C THR A 36 34.09 -13.82 4.40
N LEU A 37 33.12 -14.67 4.04
CA LEU A 37 32.03 -14.34 3.12
C LEU A 37 31.13 -13.21 3.66
N GLU A 38 30.86 -13.16 4.96
CA GLU A 38 30.10 -12.07 5.60
C GLU A 38 30.76 -10.70 5.40
N GLN A 39 32.09 -10.65 5.24
CA GLN A 39 32.79 -9.39 4.95
C GLN A 39 32.42 -8.83 3.56
N ALA A 40 32.03 -9.67 2.60
CA ALA A 40 31.52 -9.21 1.30
C ALA A 40 30.17 -8.51 1.43
N LEU A 41 29.32 -8.93 2.37
CA LEU A 41 28.05 -8.25 2.67
C LEU A 41 28.32 -6.88 3.31
N VAL A 42 29.25 -6.86 4.27
CA VAL A 42 29.54 -5.67 5.09
C VAL A 42 30.27 -4.58 4.31
N PHE A 43 31.31 -4.94 3.55
CA PHE A 43 32.21 -3.95 2.94
C PHE A 43 31.93 -3.67 1.47
N ALA A 44 31.30 -4.60 0.76
CA ALA A 44 30.93 -4.42 -0.65
C ALA A 44 29.41 -4.31 -0.88
N GLY A 45 28.59 -4.40 0.18
CA GLY A 45 27.13 -4.26 0.08
C GLY A 45 26.48 -5.38 -0.74
N ALA A 46 27.07 -6.58 -0.76
CA ALA A 46 26.46 -7.73 -1.41
C ALA A 46 25.22 -8.18 -0.61
N SER A 47 24.12 -8.48 -1.31
CA SER A 47 22.92 -9.10 -0.72
C SER A 47 23.15 -10.59 -0.44
N CYS A 48 24.01 -11.25 -1.22
CA CYS A 48 24.44 -12.64 -1.02
C CYS A 48 25.90 -12.82 -1.44
N ALA A 49 26.66 -13.62 -0.68
CA ALA A 49 28.02 -14.03 -1.00
C ALA A 49 28.17 -15.55 -0.85
N ALA A 50 28.79 -16.22 -1.81
CA ALA A 50 28.95 -17.68 -1.83
C ALA A 50 30.37 -18.08 -2.25
N GLY A 51 30.95 -19.07 -1.56
CA GLY A 51 32.28 -19.58 -1.83
C GLY A 51 32.23 -20.98 -2.44
N TYR A 52 32.92 -21.20 -3.55
CA TYR A 52 33.01 -22.49 -4.24
C TYR A 52 34.46 -22.98 -4.27
N ALA A 53 34.68 -24.26 -3.94
CA ALA A 53 35.99 -24.90 -4.02
C ALA A 53 35.94 -26.17 -4.88
N PRO A 54 37.08 -26.63 -5.43
CA PRO A 54 37.14 -27.92 -6.12
C PRO A 54 36.82 -29.06 -5.14
N GLY A 55 35.81 -29.87 -5.48
CA GLY A 55 35.49 -31.12 -4.80
C GLY A 55 36.32 -32.31 -5.32
N ALA A 56 36.23 -33.44 -4.62
CA ALA A 56 36.98 -34.66 -4.96
C ALA A 56 36.68 -35.21 -6.37
N ASP A 57 35.46 -34.97 -6.87
CA ASP A 57 35.00 -35.42 -8.19
C ASP A 57 35.35 -34.44 -9.33
N GLY A 58 36.15 -33.40 -9.05
CA GLY A 58 36.55 -32.38 -10.02
C GLY A 58 35.51 -31.29 -10.29
N LEU A 59 34.33 -31.36 -9.68
CA LEU A 59 33.30 -30.30 -9.72
C LEU A 59 33.65 -29.13 -8.78
N LEU A 60 33.19 -27.92 -9.10
CA LEU A 60 33.23 -26.79 -8.16
C LEU A 60 32.02 -26.88 -7.23
N CYS A 61 32.25 -27.17 -5.96
CA CYS A 61 31.22 -27.37 -4.94
C CYS A 61 31.10 -26.14 -4.03
N LEU A 62 29.87 -25.79 -3.66
CA LEU A 62 29.60 -24.77 -2.66
C LEU A 62 30.19 -25.23 -1.31
N VAL A 63 31.00 -24.37 -0.71
CA VAL A 63 31.58 -24.59 0.62
C VAL A 63 30.73 -23.89 1.68
N ASP A 64 30.33 -22.64 1.43
CA ASP A 64 29.46 -21.89 2.33
C ASP A 64 28.82 -20.69 1.60
N SER A 65 27.78 -20.10 2.19
CA SER A 65 27.12 -18.88 1.72
C SER A 65 26.65 -17.99 2.87
N ALA A 66 26.69 -16.67 2.68
CA ALA A 66 26.25 -15.67 3.64
C ALA A 66 25.28 -14.67 2.99
N GLY A 67 24.33 -14.15 3.76
CA GLY A 67 23.34 -13.15 3.33
C GLY A 67 21.97 -13.74 3.01
N VAL A 68 21.25 -13.10 2.09
CA VAL A 68 19.93 -13.54 1.60
C VAL A 68 20.05 -14.95 0.97
N PRO A 69 19.08 -15.86 1.16
CA PRO A 69 19.18 -17.24 0.68
C PRO A 69 19.57 -17.34 -0.80
N ARG A 70 20.68 -18.04 -1.08
CA ARG A 70 21.27 -18.20 -2.42
C ARG A 70 20.29 -18.76 -3.48
N THR A 71 19.30 -19.52 -3.03
CA THR A 71 18.24 -20.12 -3.87
C THR A 71 17.39 -19.07 -4.56
N LEU A 72 17.21 -17.89 -3.94
CA LEU A 72 16.50 -16.75 -4.54
C LEU A 72 17.28 -16.16 -5.73
N PHE A 73 18.60 -16.31 -5.74
CA PHE A 73 19.49 -15.86 -6.82
C PHE A 73 19.91 -16.99 -7.77
N GLY A 74 19.26 -18.16 -7.71
CA GLY A 74 19.51 -19.27 -8.62
C GLY A 74 20.93 -19.85 -8.57
N LEU A 75 21.70 -19.60 -7.50
CA LEU A 75 23.04 -20.15 -7.31
C LEU A 75 22.94 -21.65 -6.99
N ARG A 76 23.77 -22.46 -7.66
CA ARG A 76 23.73 -23.93 -7.59
C ARG A 76 24.72 -24.46 -6.56
N GLU A 77 24.46 -25.65 -6.01
CA GLU A 77 25.39 -26.34 -5.12
C GLU A 77 26.70 -26.76 -5.83
N THR A 78 26.64 -27.05 -7.13
CA THR A 78 27.80 -27.50 -7.90
C THR A 78 27.82 -26.91 -9.31
N TYR A 79 29.00 -26.58 -9.81
CA TYR A 79 29.23 -26.19 -11.19
C TYR A 79 30.27 -27.10 -11.87
N PRO A 80 30.03 -27.55 -13.11
CA PRO A 80 31.05 -28.23 -13.89
C PRO A 80 32.20 -27.25 -14.23
N PRO A 81 33.47 -27.62 -14.03
CA PRO A 81 34.60 -26.73 -14.26
C PRO A 81 34.74 -26.32 -15.73
N ASP A 82 34.20 -27.10 -16.67
CA ASP A 82 34.18 -26.83 -18.11
C ASP A 82 32.90 -26.12 -18.59
N GLY A 83 31.95 -25.82 -17.69
CA GLY A 83 30.65 -25.20 -18.02
C GLY A 83 30.71 -23.71 -18.37
N ASN A 84 29.61 -23.12 -18.81
CA ASN A 84 29.58 -21.69 -19.15
C ASN A 84 29.05 -20.79 -18.02
N SER A 85 28.97 -21.30 -16.79
CA SER A 85 28.60 -20.49 -15.63
C SER A 85 29.63 -19.39 -15.33
N PRO A 86 29.21 -18.26 -14.73
CA PRO A 86 30.14 -17.21 -14.28
C PRO A 86 31.18 -17.74 -13.29
N VAL A 87 30.82 -18.73 -12.48
CA VAL A 87 31.72 -19.41 -11.52
C VAL A 87 32.80 -20.20 -12.25
N ALA A 88 32.41 -21.04 -13.21
CA ALA A 88 33.35 -21.85 -13.99
C ALA A 88 34.26 -20.96 -14.87
N LEU A 89 33.70 -19.91 -15.47
CA LEU A 89 34.47 -18.93 -16.26
C LEU A 89 35.50 -18.18 -15.41
N ALA A 90 35.13 -17.73 -14.20
CA ALA A 90 36.05 -17.03 -13.31
C ALA A 90 37.23 -17.92 -12.88
N VAL A 91 36.96 -19.19 -12.56
CA VAL A 91 38.00 -20.17 -12.20
C VAL A 91 38.89 -20.51 -13.40
N ARG A 92 38.33 -20.84 -14.57
CA ARG A 92 39.11 -21.22 -15.75
C ARG A 92 39.97 -20.10 -16.29
N THR A 93 39.43 -18.89 -16.34
CA THR A 93 40.14 -17.74 -16.94
C THR A 93 41.06 -17.04 -15.94
N GLY A 94 40.91 -17.31 -14.64
CA GLY A 94 41.61 -16.60 -13.57
C GLY A 94 41.27 -15.10 -13.53
N ARG A 95 40.12 -14.69 -14.09
CA ARG A 95 39.70 -13.29 -14.17
C ARG A 95 38.30 -13.11 -13.57
N PRO A 96 38.02 -11.96 -12.93
CA PRO A 96 36.68 -11.67 -12.44
C PRO A 96 35.66 -11.60 -13.59
N VAL A 97 34.52 -12.28 -13.41
CA VAL A 97 33.36 -12.22 -14.32
C VAL A 97 32.30 -11.35 -13.67
N ARG A 98 31.76 -10.39 -14.41
CA ARG A 98 30.73 -9.45 -13.94
C ARG A 98 29.58 -9.47 -14.90
N LEU A 99 28.38 -9.71 -14.40
CA LEU A 99 27.16 -9.82 -15.20
C LEU A 99 26.10 -8.87 -14.62
N GLY A 100 25.47 -8.10 -15.50
CA GLY A 100 24.28 -7.34 -15.16
C GLY A 100 22.98 -8.15 -15.34
N PRO A 101 21.83 -7.55 -15.04
CA PRO A 101 20.53 -8.20 -15.16
C PRO A 101 20.26 -8.77 -16.56
N GLY A 102 20.64 -8.05 -17.62
CA GLY A 102 20.51 -8.50 -19.01
C GLY A 102 21.41 -9.69 -19.34
N ASP A 103 22.69 -9.66 -18.94
CA ASP A 103 23.64 -10.74 -19.21
C ASP A 103 23.31 -12.03 -18.43
N LEU A 104 22.69 -11.88 -17.26
CA LEU A 104 22.23 -13.00 -16.44
C LEU A 104 21.02 -13.71 -17.07
N ALA A 105 20.14 -12.98 -17.76
CA ALA A 105 19.00 -13.56 -18.47
C ALA A 105 19.42 -14.45 -19.66
N ASP A 106 20.51 -14.09 -20.33
CA ASP A 106 21.05 -14.83 -21.48
C ASP A 106 21.90 -16.07 -21.08
N CYS A 107 22.27 -16.19 -19.81
CA CYS A 107 22.99 -17.36 -19.30
C CYS A 107 22.05 -18.57 -19.16
N ALA A 108 22.19 -19.57 -20.04
CA ALA A 108 21.36 -20.78 -20.05
C ALA A 108 21.37 -21.58 -18.71
N GLU A 109 22.42 -21.42 -17.91
CA GLU A 109 22.55 -22.05 -16.59
C GLU A 109 21.90 -21.22 -15.45
N SER A 110 21.46 -19.98 -15.72
CA SER A 110 20.81 -19.04 -14.80
C SER A 110 19.28 -18.98 -14.92
N ARG A 111 18.66 -19.83 -15.77
CA ARG A 111 17.21 -19.85 -16.11
C ARG A 111 16.22 -20.08 -14.95
N ARG A 112 16.68 -20.20 -13.69
CA ARG A 112 15.83 -20.33 -12.49
C ARG A 112 15.89 -19.10 -11.57
N MET A 113 16.59 -18.03 -11.96
CA MET A 113 16.55 -16.76 -11.24
C MET A 113 15.19 -16.11 -11.49
N ALA A 114 14.44 -15.78 -10.42
CA ALA A 114 13.27 -14.93 -10.55
C ALA A 114 13.70 -13.59 -11.18
N ALA A 115 12.97 -13.13 -12.18
CA ALA A 115 13.29 -11.92 -12.93
C ALA A 115 13.41 -10.70 -11.98
N GLY A 116 14.51 -9.94 -12.09
CA GLY A 116 14.65 -8.62 -11.45
C GLY A 116 16.08 -8.21 -11.12
N GLU A 117 16.58 -7.18 -11.83
CA GLU A 117 17.59 -6.16 -11.45
C GLU A 117 18.85 -6.50 -10.61
N VAL A 118 19.27 -7.77 -10.47
CA VAL A 118 20.50 -8.10 -9.71
C VAL A 118 21.77 -8.08 -10.56
N HIS A 119 22.88 -7.69 -9.92
CA HIS A 119 24.24 -7.72 -10.46
C HIS A 119 25.07 -8.81 -9.78
N LEU A 120 25.76 -9.63 -10.57
CA LEU A 120 26.59 -10.73 -10.08
C LEU A 120 28.05 -10.48 -10.41
N THR A 121 28.93 -10.68 -9.43
CA THR A 121 30.39 -10.71 -9.62
C THR A 121 30.95 -12.02 -9.10
N ALA A 122 31.63 -12.77 -9.98
CA ALA A 122 32.39 -13.97 -9.64
C ALA A 122 33.90 -13.65 -9.71
N LEU A 123 34.64 -13.88 -8.63
CA LEU A 123 36.08 -13.66 -8.53
C LEU A 123 36.79 -14.99 -8.26
N PRO A 124 37.96 -15.25 -8.90
CA PRO A 124 38.80 -16.38 -8.53
C PRO A 124 39.36 -16.19 -7.10
N ALA A 125 39.39 -17.26 -6.31
CA ALA A 125 39.83 -17.22 -4.92
C ALA A 125 40.55 -18.53 -4.56
N GLY A 126 41.90 -18.53 -4.49
CA GLY A 126 42.68 -19.66 -3.95
C GLY A 126 42.38 -21.06 -4.53
N GLY A 127 42.17 -21.19 -5.84
CA GLY A 127 41.79 -22.45 -6.50
C GLY A 127 40.27 -22.71 -6.61
N GLY A 128 39.46 -21.85 -6.01
CA GLY A 128 38.01 -21.81 -6.07
C GLY A 128 37.48 -20.46 -6.56
N CYS A 129 36.26 -20.10 -6.17
CA CYS A 129 35.57 -18.88 -6.60
C CYS A 129 34.72 -18.24 -5.49
N LEU A 130 34.81 -16.91 -5.36
CA LEU A 130 33.86 -16.09 -4.62
C LEU A 130 32.79 -15.56 -5.58
N VAL A 131 31.53 -15.75 -5.26
CA VAL A 131 30.39 -15.14 -5.97
C VAL A 131 29.73 -14.15 -5.04
N ALA A 132 29.55 -12.91 -5.49
CA ALA A 132 28.81 -11.86 -4.80
C ALA A 132 27.66 -11.37 -5.68
N VAL A 133 26.48 -11.23 -5.09
CA VAL A 133 25.25 -10.75 -5.75
C VAL A 133 24.76 -9.51 -5.01
N GLY A 134 24.39 -8.46 -5.74
CA GLY A 134 23.83 -7.23 -5.18
C GLY A 134 22.74 -6.65 -6.06
N GLU A 135 21.91 -5.78 -5.50
CA GLU A 135 20.80 -5.09 -6.21
C GLU A 135 21.26 -3.91 -7.06
N ARG A 136 22.54 -3.52 -6.95
CA ARG A 136 23.18 -2.47 -7.74
C ARG A 136 24.52 -2.94 -8.29
N PRO A 137 25.05 -2.33 -9.36
CA PRO A 137 26.40 -2.64 -9.83
C PRO A 137 27.44 -2.31 -8.75
N PHE A 138 28.36 -3.24 -8.48
CA PHE A 138 29.49 -3.00 -7.58
C PHE A 138 30.41 -1.93 -8.18
N ASP A 139 30.65 -0.85 -7.42
CA ASP A 139 31.53 0.25 -7.82
C ASP A 139 33.02 -0.10 -7.64
N ALA A 140 33.93 0.86 -7.81
CA ALA A 140 35.37 0.60 -7.73
C ALA A 140 35.82 0.16 -6.32
N ASP A 141 35.27 0.78 -5.28
CA ASP A 141 35.61 0.49 -3.88
C ASP A 141 35.01 -0.85 -3.44
N ASP A 142 33.77 -1.15 -3.86
CA ASP A 142 33.11 -2.43 -3.61
C ASP A 142 33.93 -3.58 -4.24
N ARG A 143 34.43 -3.39 -5.47
CA ARG A 143 35.28 -4.38 -6.16
C ARG A 143 36.62 -4.60 -5.46
N GLU A 144 37.24 -3.54 -4.95
CA GLU A 144 38.48 -3.64 -4.19
C GLU A 144 38.25 -4.43 -2.89
N CYS A 145 37.13 -4.19 -2.21
CA CYS A 145 36.74 -4.96 -1.03
C CYS A 145 36.47 -6.44 -1.37
N LEU A 146 35.75 -6.73 -2.46
CA LEU A 146 35.51 -8.11 -2.90
C LEU A 146 36.80 -8.84 -3.29
N ALA A 147 37.78 -8.15 -3.87
CA ALA A 147 39.09 -8.73 -4.17
C ALA A 147 39.83 -9.10 -2.88
N LEU A 148 39.83 -8.22 -1.87
CA LEU A 148 40.41 -8.52 -0.55
C LEU A 148 39.73 -9.72 0.12
N VAL A 149 38.41 -9.83 0.01
CA VAL A 149 37.66 -10.98 0.54
C VAL A 149 38.02 -12.26 -0.21
N ALA A 150 38.12 -12.21 -1.55
CA ALA A 150 38.53 -13.34 -2.38
C ALA A 150 39.94 -13.83 -2.03
N ASP A 151 40.88 -12.91 -1.80
CA ASP A 151 42.26 -13.24 -1.42
C ASP A 151 42.37 -13.83 0.00
N ALA A 152 41.45 -13.46 0.89
CA ALA A 152 41.41 -13.95 2.26
C ALA A 152 40.71 -15.32 2.40
N LEU A 153 40.00 -15.78 1.36
CA LEU A 153 39.36 -17.10 1.37
C LEU A 153 40.40 -18.21 1.34
N THR A 154 40.25 -19.14 2.27
CA THR A 154 41.03 -20.37 2.34
C THR A 154 40.04 -21.51 2.45
N TRP A 155 40.17 -22.47 1.54
CA TRP A 155 39.23 -23.59 1.46
C TRP A 155 39.65 -24.68 2.45
N PRO A 156 38.69 -25.29 3.18
CA PRO A 156 38.99 -26.46 3.98
C PRO A 156 39.50 -27.59 3.06
N GLU A 157 40.48 -28.37 3.54
CA GLU A 157 40.85 -29.62 2.86
C GLU A 157 39.61 -30.51 2.76
N SER A 158 39.38 -31.09 1.57
CA SER A 158 38.22 -31.93 1.29
C SER A 158 38.12 -32.99 2.40
N PRO A 159 36.99 -33.07 3.15
CA PRO A 159 36.87 -34.06 4.20
C PRO A 159 36.97 -35.44 3.57
N ALA A 160 37.92 -36.23 4.06
CA ALA A 160 38.09 -37.61 3.66
C ALA A 160 36.75 -38.36 3.69
N THR A 161 36.62 -39.30 2.77
CA THR A 161 35.55 -40.30 2.67
C THR A 161 35.08 -40.73 4.07
N PRO A 162 33.76 -40.74 4.37
CA PRO A 162 33.29 -41.06 5.72
C PRO A 162 33.81 -42.43 6.19
N PRO A 163 34.10 -42.58 7.50
CA PRO A 163 34.39 -43.89 8.07
C PRO A 163 33.16 -44.79 7.94
N ASP A 164 33.39 -46.05 7.60
CA ASP A 164 32.37 -47.11 7.46
C ASP A 164 31.66 -47.48 8.80
N GLU A 165 31.97 -46.82 9.92
CA GLU A 165 31.42 -47.12 11.25
C GLU A 165 30.67 -45.91 11.86
N VAL A 166 29.41 -46.12 12.22
CA VAL A 166 28.54 -45.13 12.88
C VAL A 166 29.01 -44.91 14.32
N GLY A 167 29.49 -43.69 14.62
CA GLY A 167 29.86 -43.26 15.98
C GLY A 167 28.66 -43.20 16.95
N GLY A 168 28.93 -43.04 18.25
CA GLY A 168 27.90 -43.14 19.30
C GLY A 168 26.68 -42.22 19.12
N ASP A 169 26.89 -41.02 18.58
CA ASP A 169 25.93 -39.95 18.28
C ASP A 169 25.57 -39.84 16.79
N GLY A 170 26.06 -40.79 15.98
CA GLY A 170 25.84 -40.86 14.54
C GLY A 170 24.64 -41.72 14.14
N PHE A 171 24.18 -41.53 12.89
CA PHE A 171 23.30 -42.44 12.18
C PHE A 171 23.68 -42.61 10.71
N ALA A 172 23.29 -43.74 10.13
CA ALA A 172 23.25 -43.97 8.70
C ALA A 172 21.87 -44.51 8.30
N LEU A 173 21.11 -43.72 7.53
CA LEU A 173 19.80 -44.06 7.00
C LEU A 173 19.94 -44.52 5.54
N ALA A 174 19.53 -45.75 5.24
CA ALA A 174 19.37 -46.24 3.87
C ALA A 174 18.04 -45.73 3.28
N MET A 175 18.14 -44.86 2.28
CA MET A 175 16.99 -44.09 1.74
C MET A 175 15.99 -44.95 0.97
N ASP A 176 16.41 -46.12 0.49
CA ASP A 176 15.59 -47.06 -0.28
C ASP A 176 14.75 -48.00 0.60
N THR A 177 15.23 -48.29 1.80
CA THR A 177 14.69 -49.32 2.69
C THR A 177 14.16 -48.74 4.01
N GLY A 178 14.40 -47.45 4.28
CA GLY A 178 14.03 -46.80 5.54
C GLY A 178 14.82 -47.31 6.74
N ARG A 179 15.89 -48.08 6.52
CA ARG A 179 16.69 -48.68 7.61
C ARG A 179 17.68 -47.69 8.17
N VAL A 180 17.68 -47.53 9.49
CA VAL A 180 18.59 -46.64 10.22
C VAL A 180 19.53 -47.46 11.08
N GLU A 181 20.82 -47.36 10.80
CA GLU A 181 21.88 -47.74 11.72
C GLU A 181 22.13 -46.55 12.66
N ALA A 182 21.77 -46.67 13.94
CA ALA A 182 21.90 -45.60 14.93
C ALA A 182 22.91 -45.98 16.04
N GLY A 183 23.74 -45.02 16.43
CA GLY A 183 24.58 -45.11 17.62
C GLY A 183 23.77 -45.07 18.93
N ASP A 184 24.35 -45.59 20.02
CA ASP A 184 23.68 -45.68 21.33
C ASP A 184 23.21 -44.33 21.88
N ARG A 185 24.04 -43.30 21.70
CA ARG A 185 23.75 -41.96 22.20
C ARG A 185 22.59 -41.31 21.46
N LEU A 186 22.42 -41.61 20.17
CA LEU A 186 21.28 -41.13 19.40
C LEU A 186 19.97 -41.72 19.95
N LEU A 187 19.93 -43.03 20.21
CA LEU A 187 18.74 -43.68 20.77
C LEU A 187 18.39 -43.11 22.16
N GLU A 188 19.39 -42.80 22.98
CA GLU A 188 19.20 -42.08 24.25
C GLU A 188 18.60 -40.67 24.08
N LEU A 189 19.01 -39.93 23.03
CA LEU A 189 18.47 -38.60 22.75
C LEU A 189 16.98 -38.65 22.37
N PHE A 190 16.59 -39.67 21.61
CA PHE A 190 15.19 -39.97 21.27
C PHE A 190 14.42 -40.65 22.40
N GLY A 191 15.11 -41.09 23.47
CA GLY A 191 14.47 -41.71 24.64
C GLY A 191 14.00 -43.14 24.42
N ILE A 192 14.60 -43.87 23.46
CA ILE A 192 14.29 -45.27 23.15
C ILE A 192 15.47 -46.19 23.51
N ALA A 193 15.20 -47.36 24.08
CA ALA A 193 16.24 -48.36 24.38
C ALA A 193 16.59 -49.17 23.12
N ARG A 194 17.85 -49.64 23.01
CA ARG A 194 18.32 -50.36 21.80
C ARG A 194 17.53 -51.64 21.51
N ASP A 195 17.02 -52.32 22.53
CA ASP A 195 16.17 -53.51 22.39
C ASP A 195 14.75 -53.20 21.88
N GLN A 196 14.33 -51.92 21.94
CA GLN A 196 13.02 -51.44 21.48
C GLN A 196 13.08 -50.80 20.08
N PHE A 197 14.27 -50.55 19.56
CA PHE A 197 14.47 -49.96 18.24
C PHE A 197 14.52 -51.03 17.16
N ASP A 198 13.56 -51.01 16.24
CA ASP A 198 13.41 -51.97 15.14
C ASP A 198 14.32 -51.69 13.92
N GLY A 199 15.18 -50.67 14.03
CA GLY A 199 16.09 -50.25 12.97
C GLY A 199 15.40 -49.50 11.83
N ARG A 200 14.20 -48.96 12.06
CA ARG A 200 13.42 -48.22 11.06
C ARG A 200 13.31 -46.74 11.39
N VAL A 201 13.36 -45.89 10.36
CA VAL A 201 13.25 -44.43 10.51
C VAL A 201 11.86 -44.00 11.01
N GLU A 202 10.82 -44.74 10.65
CA GLU A 202 9.44 -44.48 11.06
C GLU A 202 9.28 -44.52 12.58
N THR A 203 10.05 -45.37 13.26
CA THR A 203 10.06 -45.47 14.72
C THR A 203 10.63 -44.19 15.37
N LEU A 204 11.63 -43.57 14.75
CA LEU A 204 12.19 -42.29 15.22
C LEU A 204 11.29 -41.11 14.86
N LEU A 205 10.67 -41.12 13.67
CA LEU A 205 9.70 -40.11 13.25
C LEU A 205 8.44 -40.13 14.13
N GLY A 206 7.99 -41.30 14.58
CA GLY A 206 6.86 -41.44 15.49
C GLY A 206 7.10 -40.85 16.89
N LEU A 207 8.36 -40.58 17.26
CA LEU A 207 8.73 -39.89 18.50
C LEU A 207 8.87 -38.37 18.32
N ALA A 208 8.84 -37.88 17.08
CA ALA A 208 8.85 -36.45 16.80
C ALA A 208 7.50 -35.79 17.11
N VAL A 209 7.54 -34.50 17.43
CA VAL A 209 6.34 -33.68 17.63
C VAL A 209 5.62 -33.52 16.28
N PRO A 210 4.28 -33.67 16.20
CA PRO A 210 3.55 -33.69 14.93
C PRO A 210 3.78 -32.47 14.03
N GLU A 211 3.98 -31.29 14.62
CA GLU A 211 4.24 -30.05 13.90
C GLU A 211 5.60 -30.03 13.17
N ASP A 212 6.58 -30.84 13.62
CA ASP A 212 7.93 -30.89 13.04
C ASP A 212 8.08 -32.04 12.02
N LEU A 213 7.08 -32.93 11.91
CA LEU A 213 7.05 -34.05 10.96
C LEU A 213 7.24 -33.61 9.49
N PRO A 214 6.57 -32.56 8.97
CA PRO A 214 6.77 -32.15 7.57
C PRO A 214 8.22 -31.78 7.26
N ALA A 215 8.91 -31.14 8.21
CA ALA A 215 10.31 -30.75 8.05
C ALA A 215 11.24 -31.98 8.10
N LEU A 216 10.98 -32.93 9.00
CA LEU A 216 11.72 -34.21 9.05
C LEU A 216 11.45 -35.09 7.81
N MET A 217 10.22 -35.13 7.31
CA MET A 217 9.87 -35.88 6.09
C MET A 217 10.57 -35.32 4.86
N SER A 218 10.77 -34.00 4.77
CA SER A 218 11.56 -33.40 3.69
C SER A 218 13.02 -33.86 3.64
N VAL A 219 13.55 -34.42 4.74
CA VAL A 219 14.90 -35.01 4.82
C VAL A 219 14.90 -36.49 4.41
N VAL A 220 13.77 -37.18 4.48
CA VAL A 220 13.64 -38.64 4.28
C VAL A 220 13.04 -39.01 2.91
N GLU A 221 12.33 -38.10 2.23
CA GLU A 221 11.71 -38.36 0.92
C GLU A 221 12.67 -38.19 -0.27
N ALA A 222 12.74 -39.20 -1.14
CA ALA A 222 13.69 -39.26 -2.24
C ALA A 222 13.43 -38.26 -3.40
N ASP A 223 12.18 -37.84 -3.61
CA ASP A 223 11.77 -37.00 -4.74
C ASP A 223 12.11 -35.50 -4.58
N HIS A 224 12.55 -35.08 -3.39
CA HIS A 224 12.96 -33.70 -3.09
C HIS A 224 14.49 -33.50 -3.02
N MET A 225 15.31 -34.48 -3.41
CA MET A 225 16.73 -34.52 -3.04
C MET A 225 17.70 -33.78 -4.00
N SER A 226 18.35 -32.73 -3.48
CA SER A 226 19.66 -32.23 -3.94
C SER A 226 20.78 -32.82 -3.05
N LEU A 227 21.90 -33.25 -3.63
CA LEU A 227 23.10 -33.69 -2.91
C LEU A 227 23.67 -32.55 -2.04
N GLY A 228 23.92 -32.78 -0.74
CA GLY A 228 24.52 -31.79 0.17
C GLY A 228 24.36 -32.07 1.66
N ASP A 229 25.02 -31.24 2.49
CA ASP A 229 24.92 -31.22 3.96
C ASP A 229 23.59 -30.57 4.40
N ARG A 230 22.96 -31.13 5.43
CA ARG A 230 21.64 -30.76 5.95
C ARG A 230 21.73 -30.52 7.44
N GLU A 231 21.14 -29.41 7.89
CA GLU A 231 20.92 -29.17 9.31
C GLU A 231 19.44 -28.91 9.56
N LEU A 232 18.87 -29.57 10.56
CA LEU A 232 17.48 -29.43 10.96
C LEU A 232 17.36 -29.46 12.49
N GLU A 233 16.62 -28.52 13.04
CA GLU A 233 16.18 -28.57 14.44
C GLU A 233 14.74 -29.07 14.51
N PHE A 234 14.49 -30.01 15.41
CA PHE A 234 13.18 -30.63 15.59
C PHE A 234 12.99 -31.07 17.04
N ARG A 235 11.73 -31.27 17.43
CA ARG A 235 11.38 -31.70 18.79
C ARG A 235 11.03 -33.17 18.81
N VAL A 236 11.49 -33.87 19.85
CA VAL A 236 11.07 -35.23 20.20
C VAL A 236 10.34 -35.23 21.53
N ILE A 237 9.33 -36.10 21.65
CA ILE A 237 8.59 -36.30 22.89
C ILE A 237 9.34 -37.35 23.71
N GLY A 238 10.00 -36.91 24.77
CA GLY A 238 10.67 -37.82 25.69
C GLY A 238 9.69 -38.67 26.51
N PRO A 239 10.17 -39.67 27.27
CA PRO A 239 9.35 -40.54 28.11
C PRO A 239 8.50 -39.79 29.16
N THR A 240 8.92 -38.56 29.51
CA THR A 240 8.27 -37.66 30.48
C THR A 240 7.18 -36.77 29.86
N GLY A 241 6.96 -36.84 28.54
CA GLY A 241 5.96 -36.02 27.82
C GLY A 241 6.38 -34.58 27.53
N THR A 242 7.55 -34.13 28.00
CA THR A 242 8.11 -32.82 27.69
C THR A 242 8.88 -32.86 26.36
N PRO A 243 8.62 -31.94 25.42
CA PRO A 243 9.35 -31.88 24.16
C PRO A 243 10.82 -31.46 24.39
N ARG A 244 11.75 -32.22 23.82
CA ARG A 244 13.20 -31.91 23.81
C ARG A 244 13.60 -31.48 22.40
N TRP A 245 14.35 -30.39 22.30
CA TRP A 245 14.91 -29.93 21.03
C TRP A 245 16.19 -30.68 20.68
N LEU A 246 16.22 -31.25 19.48
CA LEU A 246 17.37 -31.93 18.90
C LEU A 246 17.77 -31.22 17.60
N ARG A 247 19.06 -31.26 17.29
CA ARG A 247 19.62 -30.81 16.02
C ARG A 247 20.20 -32.00 15.28
N LEU A 248 19.73 -32.23 14.07
CA LEU A 248 20.30 -33.18 13.12
C LEU A 248 21.23 -32.43 12.18
N SER A 249 22.44 -32.96 11.98
CA SER A 249 23.39 -32.51 10.97
C SER A 249 23.81 -33.73 10.15
N GLY A 250 23.50 -33.80 8.86
CA GLY A 250 23.77 -34.99 8.05
C GLY A 250 23.92 -34.73 6.56
N ARG A 251 24.57 -35.65 5.86
CA ARG A 251 24.91 -35.54 4.43
C ARG A 251 24.44 -36.75 3.65
N LEU A 252 24.01 -36.52 2.41
CA LEU A 252 23.60 -37.60 1.51
C LEU A 252 24.84 -38.18 0.79
N ALA A 253 25.20 -39.43 1.07
CA ALA A 253 26.27 -40.16 0.41
C ALA A 253 25.76 -40.88 -0.85
N GLN A 254 26.50 -40.75 -1.97
CA GLN A 254 26.13 -41.39 -3.24
C GLN A 254 26.28 -42.91 -3.23
N ALA A 255 25.49 -43.54 -4.09
CA ALA A 255 25.57 -44.96 -4.43
C ALA A 255 26.83 -45.27 -5.25
N GLU A 256 27.84 -45.90 -4.66
CA GLU A 256 28.82 -46.67 -5.45
C GLU A 256 28.14 -47.92 -6.03
N ALA A 257 28.52 -48.32 -7.25
CA ALA A 257 27.86 -49.35 -8.05
C ALA A 257 27.38 -50.58 -7.23
N GLY A 258 26.06 -50.64 -6.97
CA GLY A 258 25.40 -51.73 -6.25
C GLY A 258 25.01 -51.46 -4.79
N ARG A 259 25.28 -50.27 -4.23
CA ARG A 259 24.83 -49.86 -2.87
C ARG A 259 23.78 -48.74 -2.93
N PRO A 260 22.77 -48.71 -2.03
CA PRO A 260 21.76 -47.66 -2.00
C PRO A 260 22.29 -46.33 -1.45
N VAL A 261 21.63 -45.23 -1.80
CA VAL A 261 21.91 -43.87 -1.27
C VAL A 261 21.69 -43.88 0.25
N ARG A 262 22.63 -43.30 1.00
CA ARG A 262 22.57 -43.24 2.46
C ARG A 262 22.64 -41.81 2.97
N LEU A 263 21.78 -41.43 3.91
CA LEU A 263 21.91 -40.20 4.69
C LEU A 263 22.72 -40.52 5.96
N VAL A 264 23.91 -39.91 6.09
CA VAL A 264 24.80 -40.13 7.23
C VAL A 264 24.97 -38.83 8.00
N GLY A 265 24.71 -38.82 9.30
CA GLY A 265 24.75 -37.61 10.10
C GLY A 265 24.88 -37.87 11.59
N THR A 266 24.85 -36.80 12.39
CA THR A 266 24.82 -36.83 13.84
C THR A 266 23.56 -36.13 14.36
N VAL A 267 23.15 -36.49 15.57
CA VAL A 267 22.07 -35.81 16.30
C VAL A 267 22.58 -35.37 17.66
N ALA A 268 22.35 -34.10 18.00
CA ALA A 268 22.78 -33.50 19.26
C ALA A 268 21.63 -32.78 19.98
N ASP A 269 21.77 -32.56 21.28
CA ASP A 269 20.82 -31.78 22.08
C ASP A 269 20.98 -30.28 21.79
N ALA A 270 19.93 -29.63 21.29
CA ALA A 270 19.97 -28.21 20.92
C ALA A 270 19.99 -27.27 22.15
N ALA A 271 19.66 -27.77 23.36
CA ALA A 271 19.77 -26.98 24.59
C ALA A 271 21.22 -26.84 25.06
N ALA A 272 22.11 -27.76 24.69
CA ALA A 272 23.54 -27.73 25.05
C ALA A 272 24.37 -26.84 24.11
N VAL A 273 23.85 -26.49 22.93
CA VAL A 273 24.54 -25.69 21.91
C VAL A 273 23.74 -24.40 21.65
N ARG A 274 23.69 -23.51 22.64
CA ARG A 274 23.40 -22.10 22.37
C ARG A 274 24.73 -21.40 22.07
N PRO A 275 24.97 -20.85 20.87
CA PRO A 275 26.01 -19.87 20.71
C PRO A 275 25.61 -18.65 21.52
N GLU A 276 26.49 -18.18 22.40
CA GLU A 276 26.40 -16.83 22.93
C GLU A 276 26.35 -15.89 21.72
N VAL A 277 25.16 -15.35 21.44
CA VAL A 277 25.01 -14.30 20.43
C VAL A 277 25.78 -13.11 20.97
N THR A 278 26.91 -12.82 20.33
CA THR A 278 27.69 -11.61 20.58
C THR A 278 26.80 -10.38 20.46
N ASP A 279 27.07 -9.35 21.25
CA ASP A 279 26.26 -8.11 21.23
C ASP A 279 26.21 -7.47 19.83
N VAL A 280 27.22 -7.71 18.99
CA VAL A 280 27.25 -7.34 17.58
C VAL A 280 26.12 -8.00 16.78
N ALA A 281 25.91 -9.31 16.93
CA ALA A 281 24.84 -10.03 16.23
C ALA A 281 23.44 -9.67 16.76
N ARG A 282 23.34 -9.12 17.99
CA ARG A 282 22.08 -8.55 18.51
C ARG A 282 21.76 -7.21 17.85
N VAL A 283 22.75 -6.32 17.75
CA VAL A 283 22.59 -5.03 17.06
C VAL A 283 22.24 -5.24 15.59
N GLN A 284 22.89 -6.20 14.91
CA GLN A 284 22.61 -6.50 13.50
C GLN A 284 21.17 -7.01 13.29
N ARG A 285 20.66 -7.88 14.17
CA ARG A 285 19.27 -8.34 14.11
C ARG A 285 18.27 -7.23 14.37
N LEU A 286 18.53 -6.37 15.35
CA LEU A 286 17.69 -5.19 15.59
C LEU A 286 17.71 -4.24 14.38
N ALA A 287 18.88 -3.99 13.79
CA ALA A 287 19.01 -3.15 12.60
C ALA A 287 18.23 -3.73 11.41
N ALA A 288 18.30 -5.04 11.19
CA ALA A 288 17.54 -5.72 10.14
C ALA A 288 16.02 -5.60 10.36
N ALA A 289 15.53 -5.90 11.57
CA ALA A 289 14.11 -5.79 11.91
C ALA A 289 13.59 -4.35 11.80
N LEU A 290 14.39 -3.36 12.22
CA LEU A 290 14.04 -1.95 12.10
C LEU A 290 14.11 -1.44 10.65
N SER A 291 14.91 -2.06 9.78
CA SER A 291 14.97 -1.70 8.36
C SER A 291 13.67 -2.03 7.62
N THR A 292 12.94 -3.05 8.08
CA THR A 292 11.66 -3.47 7.50
C THR A 292 10.45 -2.87 8.22
N ALA A 293 10.65 -2.10 9.29
CA ALA A 293 9.57 -1.48 10.06
C ALA A 293 9.06 -0.22 9.34
N GLY A 294 7.78 -0.23 8.94
CA GLY A 294 7.14 0.86 8.21
C GLY A 294 6.39 1.85 9.09
N THR A 295 5.85 1.40 10.23
CA THR A 295 5.07 2.24 11.15
C THR A 295 5.75 2.39 12.52
N VAL A 296 5.34 3.40 13.29
CA VAL A 296 5.77 3.59 14.70
C VAL A 296 5.54 2.32 15.52
N ARG A 297 4.40 1.64 15.32
CA ARG A 297 4.05 0.41 16.01
C ARG A 297 5.00 -0.75 15.68
N ASP A 298 5.40 -0.88 14.42
CA ASP A 298 6.35 -1.92 14.00
C ASP A 298 7.74 -1.68 14.61
N VAL A 299 8.17 -0.41 14.64
CA VAL A 299 9.42 0.00 15.30
C VAL A 299 9.38 -0.36 16.78
N SER A 300 8.29 0.00 17.46
CA SER A 300 8.06 -0.34 18.87
C SER A 300 8.14 -1.83 19.16
N HIS A 301 7.46 -2.66 18.36
CA HIS A 301 7.50 -4.11 18.51
C HIS A 301 8.89 -4.70 18.24
N ALA A 302 9.60 -4.20 17.22
CA ALA A 302 10.94 -4.66 16.91
C ALA A 302 11.94 -4.36 18.05
N VAL A 303 11.84 -3.16 18.65
CA VAL A 303 12.68 -2.76 19.80
C VAL A 303 12.39 -3.65 21.01
N VAL A 304 11.11 -3.87 21.36
CA VAL A 304 10.74 -4.75 22.48
C VAL A 304 11.26 -6.17 22.24
N SER A 305 10.99 -6.76 21.08
CA SER A 305 11.42 -8.12 20.72
C SER A 305 12.94 -8.30 20.82
N ALA A 306 13.70 -7.31 20.35
CA ALA A 306 15.15 -7.35 20.36
C ALA A 306 15.81 -7.13 21.73
N LEU A 307 15.16 -6.38 22.64
CA LEU A 307 15.76 -6.00 23.92
C LEU A 307 15.24 -6.83 25.09
N ARG A 308 13.96 -7.20 25.10
CA ARG A 308 13.26 -7.81 26.25
C ARG A 308 13.91 -9.08 26.76
N GLY A 309 13.95 -10.13 25.92
CA GLY A 309 14.53 -11.43 26.28
C GLY A 309 16.06 -11.38 26.45
N PRO A 310 16.79 -10.80 25.48
CA PRO A 310 18.24 -10.61 25.55
C PRO A 310 18.80 -9.99 26.82
N LEU A 311 18.21 -8.88 27.27
CA LEU A 311 18.67 -8.15 28.45
C LEU A 311 18.10 -8.70 29.75
N ARG A 312 17.22 -9.70 29.68
CA ARG A 312 16.40 -10.18 30.81
C ARG A 312 15.74 -9.01 31.56
N ALA A 313 15.33 -8.00 30.81
CA ALA A 313 14.61 -6.87 31.37
C ALA A 313 13.34 -7.39 32.04
N ASP A 314 12.74 -6.62 32.94
CA ASP A 314 11.41 -6.87 33.51
C ASP A 314 10.35 -5.92 32.94
N ARG A 315 10.75 -4.75 32.43
CA ARG A 315 9.87 -3.81 31.73
C ARG A 315 10.60 -3.10 30.60
N ILE A 316 9.89 -2.82 29.50
CA ILE A 316 10.33 -1.91 28.43
C ILE A 316 9.18 -0.96 28.11
N ALA A 317 9.45 0.34 28.08
CA ALA A 317 8.55 1.37 27.56
C ALA A 317 9.22 2.12 26.42
N LEU A 318 8.50 2.34 25.32
CA LEU A 318 8.93 3.26 24.27
C LEU A 318 7.98 4.45 24.25
N ALA A 319 8.55 5.65 24.12
CA ALA A 319 7.81 6.90 24.03
C ALA A 319 8.38 7.80 22.94
N GLU A 320 7.51 8.56 22.28
CA GLU A 320 7.83 9.62 21.35
C GLU A 320 7.78 10.97 22.04
N LEU A 321 8.60 11.91 21.59
CA LEU A 321 8.67 13.26 22.13
C LEU A 321 7.89 14.23 21.24
N GLU A 322 6.70 14.63 21.69
CA GLU A 322 5.86 15.63 21.04
C GLU A 322 5.96 16.97 21.79
N GLY A 323 6.78 17.90 21.27
CA GLY A 323 7.05 19.18 21.94
C GLY A 323 7.77 18.96 23.28
N GLU A 324 7.12 19.31 24.40
CA GLU A 324 7.61 19.06 25.77
C GLU A 324 6.87 17.91 26.47
N ARG A 325 6.33 16.95 25.70
CA ARG A 325 5.54 15.81 26.20
C ARG A 325 6.06 14.50 25.63
N LEU A 326 5.99 13.43 26.44
CA LEU A 326 6.31 12.08 26.00
C LEU A 326 5.04 11.27 25.82
N VAL A 327 4.78 10.83 24.58
CA VAL A 327 3.64 9.98 24.22
C VAL A 327 4.12 8.54 24.14
N VAL A 328 3.63 7.66 25.00
CA VAL A 328 4.06 6.25 24.97
C VAL A 328 3.42 5.47 23.84
N THR A 329 4.27 4.81 23.06
CA THR A 329 3.89 4.01 21.89
C THR A 329 3.83 2.51 22.20
N VAL A 330 4.59 2.02 23.19
CA VAL A 330 4.48 0.63 23.67
C VAL A 330 4.89 0.48 25.13
N LEU A 331 4.22 -0.46 25.81
CA LEU A 331 4.56 -0.97 27.13
C LEU A 331 4.68 -2.49 27.06
N ASP A 332 5.78 -3.03 27.55
CA ASP A 332 5.96 -4.45 27.75
C ASP A 332 6.43 -4.75 29.19
N PRO A 333 5.68 -5.53 29.99
CA PRO A 333 4.42 -6.22 29.64
C PRO A 333 3.24 -5.25 29.41
N PRO A 334 2.24 -5.60 28.58
CA PRO A 334 1.13 -4.70 28.23
C PRO A 334 0.09 -4.50 29.34
N TYR A 335 0.21 -5.25 30.44
CA TYR A 335 -0.78 -5.28 31.52
C TYR A 335 -0.54 -4.14 32.54
N PRO A 336 -1.51 -3.25 32.81
CA PRO A 336 -1.36 -2.10 33.73
C PRO A 336 -0.84 -2.48 35.11
N GLU A 337 -1.33 -3.59 35.67
CA GLU A 337 -0.93 -4.12 36.98
C GLU A 337 0.57 -4.43 37.07
N SER A 338 1.23 -4.65 35.94
CA SER A 338 2.67 -4.90 35.87
C SER A 338 3.51 -3.64 36.08
N TRP A 339 2.92 -2.45 36.01
CA TRP A 339 3.59 -1.14 36.12
C TRP A 339 3.34 -0.48 37.49
N PRO A 340 4.17 0.48 37.94
CA PRO A 340 3.96 1.20 39.21
C PRO A 340 2.62 1.92 39.30
N GLU A 341 2.11 2.16 40.52
CA GLU A 341 0.79 2.78 40.72
C GLU A 341 0.65 4.17 40.07
N LEU A 342 1.72 4.98 40.09
CA LEU A 342 1.77 6.25 39.38
C LEU A 342 1.62 6.10 37.85
N TRP A 343 2.08 4.98 37.30
CA TRP A 343 1.93 4.62 35.88
C TRP A 343 0.58 3.95 35.59
N ARG A 344 -0.16 3.54 36.64
CA ARG A 344 -1.53 2.97 36.57
C ARG A 344 -2.64 4.01 36.73
N LEU A 345 -2.45 5.02 37.59
CA LEU A 345 -3.50 6.01 37.93
C LEU A 345 -3.75 7.03 36.81
N GLU A 346 -2.79 7.23 35.91
CA GLU A 346 -2.88 8.09 34.72
C GLU A 346 -3.28 7.33 33.44
N TRP A 347 -3.65 6.05 33.56
CA TRP A 347 -4.10 5.21 32.45
C TRP A 347 -5.53 5.58 32.03
N ARG A 348 -5.68 6.63 31.20
CA ARG A 348 -6.92 6.95 30.47
C ARG A 348 -6.68 6.89 28.96
N GLY A 349 -6.46 5.70 28.41
CA GLY A 349 -6.48 5.45 26.96
C GLY A 349 -5.33 6.04 26.12
N GLU A 350 -4.73 7.13 26.59
CA GLU A 350 -3.49 7.74 26.15
C GLU A 350 -2.64 7.90 27.42
N TRP A 351 -1.36 7.58 27.32
CA TRP A 351 -0.43 7.69 28.45
C TRP A 351 -0.30 9.14 28.92
N PRO A 352 0.19 9.43 30.14
CA PRO A 352 0.25 10.80 30.62
C PRO A 352 1.04 11.68 29.67
N ASP A 353 0.36 12.71 29.17
CA ASP A 353 0.91 14.00 28.78
C ASP A 353 1.65 14.60 29.99
N ALA A 354 2.69 13.93 30.49
CA ALA A 354 3.50 14.43 31.57
C ALA A 354 4.36 15.54 30.94
N PRO A 355 4.11 16.84 31.27
CA PRO A 355 5.06 17.86 30.87
C PRO A 355 6.41 17.46 31.45
N MET A 356 7.46 17.53 30.63
CA MET A 356 8.83 17.15 31.01
C MET A 356 9.31 17.78 32.33
N GLY A 357 8.68 18.87 32.78
CA GLY A 357 8.92 19.49 34.09
C GLY A 357 8.52 18.65 35.32
N SER A 358 7.74 17.58 35.16
CA SER A 358 7.34 16.66 36.24
C SER A 358 8.31 15.49 36.45
N LEU A 359 9.21 15.25 35.49
CA LEU A 359 10.23 14.19 35.50
C LEU A 359 11.62 14.77 35.16
N PRO A 360 12.22 15.59 36.05
CA PRO A 360 13.44 16.33 35.73
C PRO A 360 14.63 15.42 35.41
N THR A 361 14.68 14.21 35.98
CA THR A 361 15.71 13.22 35.62
C THR A 361 15.58 12.77 34.17
N LEU A 362 14.37 12.42 33.71
CA LEU A 362 14.13 12.03 32.31
C LEU A 362 14.39 13.20 31.35
N ALA A 363 14.00 14.42 31.75
CA ALA A 363 14.28 15.63 30.99
C ALA A 363 15.75 15.96 30.85
N ALA A 364 16.57 15.68 31.87
CA ALA A 364 18.02 15.81 31.75
C ALA A 364 18.59 14.83 30.72
N VAL A 365 18.16 13.56 30.73
CA VAL A 365 18.65 12.52 29.81
C VAL A 365 18.33 12.88 28.36
N LEU A 366 17.09 13.29 28.08
CA LEU A 366 16.65 13.61 26.72
C LEU A 366 17.31 14.87 26.17
N ARG A 367 17.62 15.84 27.05
CA ARG A 367 18.40 17.05 26.69
C ARG A 367 19.88 16.76 26.47
N GLU A 368 20.46 15.88 27.27
CA GLU A 368 21.86 15.44 27.13
C GLU A 368 22.05 14.54 25.90
N GLY A 369 21.01 13.82 25.47
CA GLY A 369 21.02 12.94 24.31
C GLY A 369 21.93 11.71 24.47
N ARG A 370 22.19 11.28 25.71
CA ARG A 370 23.05 10.13 26.02
C ARG A 370 22.31 9.11 26.88
N VAL A 371 22.58 7.83 26.64
CA VAL A 371 22.07 6.74 27.48
C VAL A 371 22.53 6.94 28.93
N ARG A 372 21.58 6.89 29.86
CA ARG A 372 21.85 6.95 31.30
C ARG A 372 21.33 5.69 31.97
N ILE A 373 22.13 5.18 32.89
CA ILE A 373 21.88 3.93 33.59
C ILE A 373 22.06 4.18 35.08
N TRP A 374 21.15 3.63 35.87
CA TRP A 374 21.16 3.66 37.32
C TRP A 374 21.11 2.24 37.86
N ASN A 375 22.01 1.95 38.79
CA ASN A 375 22.10 0.66 39.46
C ASN A 375 21.02 0.55 40.56
N ALA A 376 20.77 -0.67 41.02
CA ALA A 376 19.91 -0.95 42.16
C ALA A 376 20.18 -0.03 43.36
N GLY A 377 19.11 0.49 43.98
CA GLY A 377 19.20 1.33 45.17
C GLY A 377 19.61 2.79 44.94
N THR A 378 19.75 3.24 43.67
CA THR A 378 19.92 4.66 43.38
C THR A 378 18.64 5.43 43.70
N ALA A 379 18.75 6.53 44.46
CA ALA A 379 17.62 7.42 44.71
C ALA A 379 17.20 8.14 43.42
N LEU A 380 16.06 7.73 42.87
CA LEU A 380 15.36 8.36 41.75
C LEU A 380 14.00 8.89 42.23
N GLU A 381 13.39 9.76 41.42
CA GLU A 381 12.00 10.17 41.62
C GLU A 381 11.09 8.91 41.66
N PRO A 382 10.03 8.87 42.50
CA PRO A 382 9.18 7.68 42.64
C PRO A 382 8.66 7.12 41.31
N ALA A 383 8.32 8.00 40.37
CA ALA A 383 7.87 7.61 39.03
C ALA A 383 8.91 6.80 38.24
N LEU A 384 10.22 7.03 38.42
CA LEU A 384 11.27 6.27 37.72
C LEU A 384 11.85 5.15 38.60
N GLY A 385 11.92 5.35 39.92
CA GLY A 385 12.48 4.37 40.85
C GLY A 385 11.68 3.06 40.91
N ASP A 386 10.35 3.16 40.90
CA ASP A 386 9.48 1.97 40.96
C ASP A 386 9.46 1.19 39.64
N LEU A 387 9.91 1.80 38.53
CA LEU A 387 9.95 1.17 37.21
C LEU A 387 10.98 0.04 37.13
N GLY A 388 12.09 0.19 37.85
CA GLY A 388 13.21 -0.73 37.86
C GLY A 388 13.98 -0.65 39.18
N PRO A 389 13.46 -1.20 40.29
CA PRO A 389 14.12 -1.13 41.59
C PRO A 389 15.48 -1.86 41.63
N GLY A 390 15.67 -2.82 40.73
CA GLY A 390 16.91 -3.56 40.53
C GLY A 390 17.87 -2.92 39.51
N GLY A 391 17.41 -1.90 38.79
CA GLY A 391 18.20 -1.18 37.79
C GLY A 391 17.29 -0.53 36.75
N LEU A 392 17.73 0.62 36.22
CA LEU A 392 17.00 1.38 35.20
C LEU A 392 17.97 1.90 34.14
N ALA A 393 17.62 1.70 32.88
CA ALA A 393 18.28 2.34 31.74
C ALA A 393 17.28 3.23 31.01
N VAL A 394 17.67 4.47 30.74
CA VAL A 394 16.92 5.42 29.90
C VAL A 394 17.76 5.75 28.69
N LEU A 395 17.22 5.44 27.52
CA LEU A 395 17.85 5.54 26.22
C LEU A 395 17.16 6.67 25.44
N PRO A 396 17.81 7.82 25.25
CA PRO A 396 17.28 8.86 24.36
C PRO A 396 17.35 8.36 22.92
N LEU A 397 16.22 8.38 22.23
CA LEU A 397 16.12 7.97 20.84
C LEU A 397 16.41 9.18 19.98
N ALA A 398 17.66 9.30 19.52
CA ALA A 398 18.12 10.46 18.77
C ALA A 398 18.28 10.13 17.28
N ALA A 399 17.90 11.07 16.43
CA ALA A 399 18.13 11.04 14.99
C ALA A 399 18.53 12.44 14.51
N ALA A 400 19.52 12.55 13.61
CA ALA A 400 19.96 13.81 13.02
C ALA A 400 20.22 14.96 14.05
N GLY A 401 20.71 14.63 15.24
CA GLY A 401 21.03 15.62 16.30
C GLY A 401 19.84 16.10 17.14
N ARG A 402 18.65 15.51 16.97
CA ARG A 402 17.44 15.78 17.77
C ARG A 402 16.95 14.50 18.44
N THR A 403 16.51 14.61 19.69
CA THR A 403 15.86 13.50 20.42
C THR A 403 14.41 13.43 19.98
N VAL A 404 13.99 12.31 19.39
CA VAL A 404 12.62 12.07 18.91
C VAL A 404 11.78 11.25 19.89
N GLY A 405 12.41 10.68 20.92
CA GLY A 405 11.72 9.86 21.91
C GLY A 405 12.65 9.29 22.99
N ALA A 406 12.12 8.37 23.79
CA ALA A 406 12.82 7.67 24.86
C ALA A 406 12.47 6.18 24.87
N CYS A 407 13.45 5.32 25.11
CA CYS A 407 13.24 3.93 25.51
C CYS A 407 13.66 3.77 26.98
N LEU A 408 12.76 3.25 27.82
CA LEU A 408 13.06 2.94 29.22
C LEU A 408 13.08 1.43 29.38
N VAL A 409 14.13 0.92 30.01
CA VAL A 409 14.33 -0.51 30.30
C VAL A 409 14.53 -0.65 31.80
N GLY A 410 13.68 -1.44 32.46
CA GLY A 410 13.68 -1.61 33.91
C GLY A 410 13.85 -3.07 34.33
N TRP A 411 14.54 -3.28 35.45
CA TRP A 411 14.77 -4.58 36.08
C TRP A 411 14.26 -4.59 37.52
N ASN A 412 13.61 -5.67 37.94
CA ASN A 412 13.13 -5.89 39.31
C ASN A 412 14.24 -6.40 40.23
N ALA A 413 15.08 -7.31 39.73
CA ALA A 413 16.22 -7.85 40.44
C ALA A 413 17.49 -7.01 40.19
N PRO A 414 18.44 -6.94 41.15
CA PRO A 414 19.70 -6.23 40.96
C PRO A 414 20.40 -6.66 39.66
N HIS A 415 20.65 -5.69 38.78
CA HIS A 415 21.27 -5.92 37.47
C HIS A 415 22.59 -5.15 37.36
N ASP A 416 23.65 -5.87 36.99
CA ASP A 416 24.99 -5.31 36.82
C ASP A 416 25.27 -5.00 35.35
N PHE A 417 25.49 -3.72 35.06
CA PHE A 417 25.65 -3.23 33.68
C PHE A 417 27.10 -3.30 33.21
N GLY A 418 27.41 -4.27 32.36
CA GLY A 418 28.71 -4.42 31.71
C GLY A 418 29.00 -3.36 30.63
N PRO A 419 30.27 -3.18 30.23
CA PRO A 419 30.64 -2.25 29.16
C PRO A 419 30.02 -2.62 27.79
N ASP A 420 29.90 -3.91 27.49
CA ASP A 420 29.34 -4.38 26.21
C ASP A 420 27.82 -4.16 26.15
N GLU A 421 27.11 -4.40 27.25
CA GLU A 421 25.68 -4.09 27.38
C GLU A 421 25.39 -2.58 27.24
N ARG A 422 26.26 -1.72 27.79
CA ARG A 422 26.16 -0.26 27.61
C ARG A 422 26.33 0.14 26.14
N ALA A 423 27.24 -0.51 25.43
CA ALA A 423 27.44 -0.28 24.00
C ALA A 423 26.22 -0.76 23.19
N LEU A 424 25.65 -1.92 23.53
CA LEU A 424 24.43 -2.47 22.93
C LEU A 424 23.24 -1.52 23.11
N LEU A 425 23.00 -1.03 24.34
CA LEU A 425 21.91 -0.08 24.63
C LEU A 425 22.10 1.23 23.84
N THR A 426 23.32 1.73 23.73
CA THR A 426 23.62 2.96 22.97
C THR A 426 23.40 2.76 21.47
N ALA A 427 23.86 1.65 20.90
CA ALA A 427 23.64 1.32 19.50
C ALA A 427 22.14 1.13 19.18
N SER A 428 21.42 0.44 20.08
CA SER A 428 19.98 0.21 19.95
C SER A 428 19.19 1.51 20.00
N ALA A 429 19.57 2.45 20.87
CA ALA A 429 18.95 3.77 20.95
C ALA A 429 19.07 4.56 19.63
N GLY A 430 20.27 4.54 19.01
CA GLY A 430 20.50 5.22 17.74
C GLY A 430 19.71 4.60 16.58
N LEU A 431 19.68 3.27 16.49
CA LEU A 431 18.91 2.56 15.46
C LEU A 431 17.40 2.80 15.61
N ALA A 432 16.88 2.70 16.84
CA ALA A 432 15.47 2.93 17.13
C ALA A 432 15.07 4.39 16.87
N GLY A 433 15.90 5.37 17.26
CA GLY A 433 15.65 6.78 16.95
C GLY A 433 15.60 7.08 15.45
N GLN A 434 16.53 6.50 14.68
CA GLN A 434 16.53 6.63 13.22
C GLN A 434 15.30 5.97 12.59
N ALA A 435 14.89 4.79 13.08
CA ALA A 435 13.72 4.08 12.59
C ALA A 435 12.41 4.83 12.90
N LEU A 436 12.24 5.36 14.12
CA LEU A 436 11.09 6.21 14.49
C LEU A 436 11.01 7.45 13.60
N THR A 437 12.15 8.10 13.31
CA THR A 437 12.17 9.27 12.41
C THR A 437 11.74 8.91 11.00
N ARG A 438 12.14 7.73 10.49
CA ARG A 438 11.67 7.26 9.18
C ARG A 438 10.18 6.92 9.20
N ALA A 439 9.70 6.23 10.23
CA ALA A 439 8.29 5.90 10.40
C ALA A 439 7.44 7.17 10.43
N HIS A 440 7.84 8.21 11.17
CA HIS A 440 7.15 9.50 11.16
C HIS A 440 7.16 10.20 9.80
N ALA A 441 8.28 10.15 9.07
CA ALA A 441 8.33 10.74 7.72
C ALA A 441 7.35 10.02 6.79
N PHE A 442 7.28 8.69 6.90
CA PHE A 442 6.37 7.85 6.14
C PHE A 442 4.90 8.08 6.50
N ASP A 443 4.57 8.22 7.80
CA ASP A 443 3.23 8.51 8.29
C ASP A 443 2.76 9.92 7.87
N ALA A 444 3.62 10.93 7.98
CA ALA A 444 3.29 12.31 7.59
C ALA A 444 3.07 12.46 6.07
N GLU A 445 3.85 11.73 5.26
CA GLU A 445 3.67 11.70 3.81
C GLU A 445 2.38 10.96 3.41
N HIS A 446 2.05 9.85 4.09
CA HIS A 446 0.75 9.16 3.92
C HIS A 446 -0.44 10.03 4.29
N GLU A 447 -0.38 10.78 5.40
CA GLU A 447 -1.46 11.68 5.81
C GLU A 447 -1.68 12.80 4.79
N LEU A 448 -0.60 13.34 4.20
CA LEU A 448 -0.66 14.35 3.15
C LEU A 448 -1.32 13.81 1.87
N VAL A 449 -0.95 12.61 1.42
CA VAL A 449 -1.56 11.92 0.28
C VAL A 449 -3.05 11.71 0.51
N GLY A 450 -3.44 11.16 1.66
CA GLY A 450 -4.84 10.96 2.01
C GLY A 450 -5.64 12.27 2.14
N MET A 451 -5.01 13.36 2.60
CA MET A 451 -5.64 14.68 2.62
C MET A 451 -5.85 15.26 1.22
N LEU A 452 -4.86 15.15 0.33
CA LEU A 452 -4.95 15.61 -1.06
C LEU A 452 -6.10 14.90 -1.79
N GLN A 453 -6.16 13.57 -1.68
CA GLN A 453 -7.22 12.75 -2.30
C GLN A 453 -8.62 13.15 -1.81
N ARG A 454 -8.80 13.34 -0.50
CA ARG A 454 -10.10 13.80 0.06
C ARG A 454 -10.50 15.20 -0.40
N GLN A 455 -9.54 16.06 -0.77
CA GLN A 455 -9.84 17.37 -1.36
C GLN A 455 -10.18 17.28 -2.85
N LEU A 456 -9.61 16.29 -3.55
CA LEU A 456 -9.82 16.03 -4.96
C LEU A 456 -11.09 15.23 -5.27
N LEU A 457 -11.81 14.71 -4.26
CA LEU A 457 -13.12 14.05 -4.41
C LEU A 457 -14.28 14.92 -3.88
N PRO A 458 -15.54 14.71 -4.32
CA PRO A 458 -16.68 15.43 -3.77
C PRO A 458 -16.87 15.12 -2.28
N ARG A 459 -16.93 16.15 -1.44
CA ARG A 459 -17.15 15.99 0.03
C ARG A 459 -18.51 15.40 0.38
N SER A 460 -19.50 15.67 -0.46
CA SER A 460 -20.87 15.18 -0.33
C SER A 460 -21.52 15.14 -1.70
N LEU A 461 -22.33 14.12 -1.96
CA LEU A 461 -23.14 14.06 -3.17
C LEU A 461 -24.37 14.98 -3.06
N PRO A 462 -24.84 15.56 -4.17
CA PRO A 462 -26.04 16.41 -4.18
C PRO A 462 -27.31 15.59 -3.91
N ARG A 463 -28.35 16.25 -3.39
CA ARG A 463 -29.69 15.66 -3.32
C ARG A 463 -30.34 15.68 -4.71
N LEU A 464 -30.89 14.55 -5.14
CA LEU A 464 -31.48 14.39 -6.47
C LEU A 464 -33.02 14.38 -6.38
N PRO A 465 -33.74 14.93 -7.38
CA PRO A 465 -35.20 15.07 -7.35
C PRO A 465 -35.99 13.78 -7.62
N GLY A 466 -35.32 12.66 -7.93
CA GLY A 466 -35.97 11.38 -8.28
C GLY A 466 -35.09 10.15 -8.05
N GLY A 467 -34.18 10.21 -7.08
CA GLY A 467 -33.27 9.10 -6.78
C GLY A 467 -32.30 9.41 -5.65
N VAL A 468 -31.48 8.41 -5.32
CA VAL A 468 -30.44 8.51 -4.28
C VAL A 468 -29.12 8.03 -4.86
N ALA A 469 -28.07 8.84 -4.71
CA ALA A 469 -26.72 8.46 -5.09
C ALA A 469 -25.84 8.27 -3.86
N VAL A 470 -25.00 7.23 -3.89
CA VAL A 470 -24.01 6.91 -2.85
C VAL A 470 -22.70 6.59 -3.54
N ALA A 471 -21.59 7.05 -2.97
CA ALA A 471 -20.26 6.69 -3.44
C ALA A 471 -19.40 6.14 -2.31
N ARG A 472 -18.43 5.30 -2.68
CA ARG A 472 -17.36 4.83 -1.83
C ARG A 472 -16.04 4.88 -2.58
N TYR A 473 -15.00 5.17 -1.83
CA TYR A 473 -13.63 5.17 -2.30
C TYR A 473 -12.80 4.40 -1.28
N LEU A 474 -12.05 3.40 -1.74
CA LEU A 474 -11.14 2.61 -0.91
C LEU A 474 -9.75 2.66 -1.56
N PRO A 475 -8.75 3.28 -0.91
CA PRO A 475 -7.41 3.34 -1.47
C PRO A 475 -6.71 1.97 -1.42
N ALA A 476 -5.76 1.75 -2.33
CA ALA A 476 -4.90 0.57 -2.38
C ALA A 476 -4.12 0.42 -1.06
N THR A 477 -3.88 -0.83 -0.62
CA THR A 477 -3.11 -1.09 0.62
C THR A 477 -1.58 -0.97 0.46
N ALA A 478 -1.08 -0.70 -0.75
CA ALA A 478 0.34 -0.73 -1.08
C ALA A 478 0.90 0.68 -1.39
N GLY A 479 1.48 1.34 -0.37
CA GLY A 479 2.41 2.46 -0.57
C GLY A 479 1.84 3.88 -0.50
N LEU A 480 2.77 4.84 -0.66
CA LEU A 480 2.60 6.31 -0.59
C LEU A 480 1.94 6.93 -1.84
N GLU A 481 1.28 6.12 -2.66
CA GLU A 481 0.87 6.50 -4.00
C GLU A 481 -0.51 7.19 -4.01
N VAL A 482 -0.64 8.24 -4.82
CA VAL A 482 -1.90 9.01 -4.90
C VAL A 482 -2.75 8.43 -6.02
N GLY A 483 -3.92 7.96 -5.64
CA GLY A 483 -4.88 7.38 -6.57
C GLY A 483 -5.33 8.23 -7.74
N GLY A 484 -5.45 7.56 -8.89
CA GLY A 484 -5.97 8.10 -10.15
C GLY A 484 -7.50 8.09 -10.22
N ASP A 485 -8.14 7.20 -9.45
CA ASP A 485 -9.59 7.02 -9.40
C ASP A 485 -10.38 8.26 -8.92
N TRP A 486 -11.47 8.59 -9.60
CA TRP A 486 -12.43 9.58 -9.14
C TRP A 486 -13.87 9.28 -9.54
N TYR A 487 -14.80 9.93 -8.84
CA TYR A 487 -16.20 9.97 -9.20
C TYR A 487 -16.77 11.38 -9.06
N ASP A 488 -17.89 11.63 -9.75
CA ASP A 488 -18.67 12.84 -9.57
C ASP A 488 -20.16 12.62 -9.87
N VAL A 489 -21.02 13.43 -9.23
CA VAL A 489 -22.46 13.51 -9.51
C VAL A 489 -22.80 14.97 -9.75
N ILE A 490 -23.26 15.27 -10.95
CA ILE A 490 -23.45 16.64 -11.44
C ILE A 490 -24.94 16.83 -11.75
N PRO A 491 -25.67 17.63 -10.96
CA PRO A 491 -27.02 18.04 -11.33
C PRO A 491 -26.96 18.92 -12.58
N LEU A 492 -27.72 18.54 -13.61
CA LEU A 492 -27.80 19.24 -14.88
C LEU A 492 -29.14 19.99 -15.00
N PRO A 493 -29.29 20.88 -15.99
CA PRO A 493 -30.58 21.49 -16.31
C PRO A 493 -31.68 20.45 -16.58
N ASP A 494 -32.94 20.88 -16.52
CA ASP A 494 -34.11 20.06 -16.84
C ASP A 494 -34.25 18.74 -16.06
N ASN A 495 -33.74 18.72 -14.81
CA ASN A 495 -33.76 17.55 -13.92
C ASN A 495 -32.93 16.36 -14.46
N HIS A 496 -31.97 16.61 -15.34
CA HIS A 496 -30.97 15.62 -15.68
C HIS A 496 -29.89 15.51 -14.58
N VAL A 497 -29.25 14.36 -14.49
CA VAL A 497 -28.13 14.10 -13.58
C VAL A 497 -27.06 13.35 -14.33
N ALA A 498 -25.84 13.90 -14.36
CA ALA A 498 -24.67 13.17 -14.84
C ALA A 498 -23.99 12.41 -13.70
N LEU A 499 -23.75 11.13 -13.91
CA LEU A 499 -22.86 10.29 -13.12
C LEU A 499 -21.55 10.13 -13.87
N VAL A 500 -20.44 10.36 -13.18
CA VAL A 500 -19.11 10.23 -13.76
C VAL A 500 -18.27 9.37 -12.83
N ILE A 501 -17.55 8.42 -13.40
CA ILE A 501 -16.45 7.74 -12.72
C ILE A 501 -15.32 7.56 -13.73
N GLY A 502 -14.09 7.57 -13.27
CA GLY A 502 -12.95 7.30 -14.12
C GLY A 502 -11.70 7.03 -13.32
N ASP A 503 -10.67 6.65 -14.07
CA ASP A 503 -9.35 6.31 -13.57
C ASP A 503 -8.27 6.90 -14.50
N VAL A 504 -7.19 7.39 -13.89
CA VAL A 504 -6.01 7.90 -14.59
C VAL A 504 -4.93 6.85 -14.47
N GLN A 505 -4.28 6.53 -15.60
CA GLN A 505 -3.23 5.51 -15.62
C GLN A 505 -2.16 5.75 -14.52
N GLY A 506 -2.06 4.79 -13.59
CA GLY A 506 -1.06 4.73 -12.53
C GLY A 506 -1.34 5.65 -11.33
N HIS A 507 -0.60 5.45 -10.24
CA HIS A 507 -0.91 6.04 -8.93
C HIS A 507 0.11 7.10 -8.49
N SER A 508 0.28 8.13 -9.31
CA SER A 508 1.29 9.18 -9.08
C SER A 508 0.68 10.55 -8.74
N THR A 509 1.50 11.47 -8.23
CA THR A 509 1.09 12.88 -8.03
C THR A 509 0.67 13.56 -9.35
N ALA A 510 1.25 13.15 -10.48
CA ALA A 510 0.84 13.58 -11.81
C ALA A 510 -0.56 13.05 -12.17
N ALA A 511 -0.83 11.77 -11.88
CA ALA A 511 -2.14 11.15 -12.07
C ALA A 511 -3.22 11.85 -11.24
N ALA A 512 -2.93 12.16 -9.97
CA ALA A 512 -3.83 12.91 -9.10
C ALA A 512 -4.14 14.33 -9.61
N THR A 513 -3.14 14.99 -10.19
CA THR A 513 -3.32 16.33 -10.78
C THR A 513 -4.23 16.26 -12.02
N LEU A 514 -3.98 15.29 -12.90
CA LEU A 514 -4.82 15.04 -14.07
C LEU A 514 -6.25 14.66 -13.67
N MET A 515 -6.42 13.81 -12.67
CA MET A 515 -7.74 13.44 -12.13
C MET A 515 -8.54 14.69 -11.73
N GLY A 516 -7.92 15.62 -10.99
CA GLY A 516 -8.55 16.89 -10.61
C GLY A 516 -8.92 17.77 -11.81
N GLN A 517 -8.05 17.83 -12.83
CA GLN A 517 -8.30 18.57 -14.07
C GLN A 517 -9.44 17.94 -14.88
N MET A 518 -9.42 16.62 -15.08
CA MET A 518 -10.42 15.87 -15.85
C MET A 518 -11.80 15.94 -15.20
N ARG A 519 -11.89 15.75 -13.87
CA ARG A 519 -13.14 15.94 -13.13
C ARG A 519 -13.71 17.35 -13.33
N THR A 520 -12.86 18.37 -13.25
CA THR A 520 -13.27 19.77 -13.43
C THR A 520 -13.74 20.05 -14.86
N ALA A 521 -13.04 19.53 -15.85
CA ALA A 521 -13.37 19.69 -17.26
C ALA A 521 -14.71 19.02 -17.61
N LEU A 522 -14.88 17.76 -17.24
CA LEU A 522 -16.14 17.02 -17.43
C LEU A 522 -17.29 17.77 -16.76
N ARG A 523 -17.14 18.21 -15.51
CA ARG A 523 -18.14 19.01 -14.81
C ARG A 523 -18.49 20.30 -15.53
N ALA A 524 -17.49 21.04 -16.04
CA ALA A 524 -17.72 22.29 -16.75
C ALA A 524 -18.51 22.07 -18.05
N TYR A 525 -18.06 21.15 -18.91
CA TYR A 525 -18.72 20.84 -20.18
C TYR A 525 -20.14 20.28 -19.98
N SER A 526 -20.35 19.48 -18.93
CA SER A 526 -21.69 18.99 -18.59
C SER A 526 -22.62 20.14 -18.18
N THR A 527 -22.14 21.05 -17.34
CA THR A 527 -22.92 22.19 -16.84
C THR A 527 -23.26 23.19 -17.96
N GLU A 528 -22.45 23.26 -19.02
CA GLU A 528 -22.74 24.03 -20.24
C GLU A 528 -23.90 23.44 -21.06
N GLY A 529 -24.29 22.19 -20.80
CA GLY A 529 -25.41 21.51 -21.47
C GLY A 529 -25.04 20.82 -22.78
N HIS A 530 -23.77 20.47 -22.97
CA HIS A 530 -23.35 19.64 -24.11
C HIS A 530 -23.89 18.20 -23.95
N PRO A 531 -24.20 17.50 -25.06
CA PRO A 531 -24.62 16.09 -24.99
C PRO A 531 -23.45 15.19 -24.54
N PRO A 532 -23.74 13.98 -24.01
CA PRO A 532 -22.75 13.13 -23.35
C PRO A 532 -21.50 12.82 -24.19
N ASP A 533 -21.69 12.49 -25.47
CA ASP A 533 -20.62 12.17 -26.43
C ASP A 533 -19.70 13.38 -26.67
N VAL A 534 -20.28 14.58 -26.76
CA VAL A 534 -19.53 15.83 -26.93
C VAL A 534 -18.75 16.18 -25.67
N VAL A 535 -19.32 15.96 -24.47
CA VAL A 535 -18.62 16.18 -23.20
C VAL A 535 -17.36 15.32 -23.13
N VAL A 536 -17.45 14.02 -23.43
CA VAL A 536 -16.31 13.10 -23.43
C VAL A 536 -15.30 13.46 -24.54
N ALA A 537 -15.76 13.83 -25.73
CA ALA A 537 -14.89 14.24 -26.83
C ALA A 537 -14.11 15.54 -26.53
N HIS A 538 -14.74 16.52 -25.86
CA HIS A 538 -14.07 17.74 -25.41
C HIS A 538 -13.05 17.44 -24.31
N ALA A 539 -13.37 16.55 -23.37
CA ALA A 539 -12.44 16.08 -22.35
C ALA A 539 -11.21 15.38 -22.98
N ASN A 540 -11.42 14.53 -24.00
CA ASN A 540 -10.33 13.91 -24.76
C ASN A 540 -9.40 14.96 -25.39
N ARG A 541 -9.99 15.99 -26.02
CA ARG A 541 -9.22 17.07 -26.65
C ARG A 541 -8.39 17.86 -25.64
N LEU A 542 -8.99 18.21 -24.50
CA LEU A 542 -8.27 18.88 -23.41
C LEU A 542 -7.07 18.06 -22.95
N LEU A 543 -7.26 16.75 -22.73
CA LEU A 543 -6.19 15.87 -22.27
C LEU A 543 -5.01 15.83 -23.25
N LEU A 544 -5.30 15.79 -24.55
CA LEU A 544 -4.27 15.85 -25.60
C LEU A 544 -3.54 17.19 -25.64
N GLU A 545 -4.22 18.30 -25.33
CA GLU A 545 -3.62 19.64 -25.26
C GLU A 545 -2.73 19.83 -24.02
N LEU A 546 -2.88 19.00 -22.99
CA LEU A 546 -2.03 19.00 -21.80
C LEU A 546 -0.65 18.36 -22.03
N GLU A 547 -0.41 17.77 -23.21
CA GLU A 547 0.87 17.14 -23.62
C GLU A 547 1.39 16.12 -22.58
N THR A 548 0.49 15.33 -22.00
CA THR A 548 0.82 14.26 -21.05
C THR A 548 0.94 12.90 -21.74
N ASP A 549 1.83 12.04 -21.23
CA ASP A 549 1.95 10.65 -21.65
C ASP A 549 0.92 9.72 -20.97
N LEU A 550 0.11 10.26 -20.05
CA LEU A 550 -0.90 9.51 -19.30
C LEU A 550 -2.23 9.52 -20.04
N PHE A 551 -2.92 8.37 -20.04
CA PHE A 551 -4.29 8.27 -20.52
C PHE A 551 -5.28 8.18 -19.36
N VAL A 552 -6.55 8.40 -19.68
CA VAL A 552 -7.64 8.41 -18.71
C VAL A 552 -8.78 7.53 -19.21
N THR A 553 -9.22 6.60 -18.39
CA THR A 553 -10.46 5.86 -18.63
C THR A 553 -11.60 6.55 -17.90
N CYS A 554 -12.79 6.62 -18.50
CA CYS A 554 -13.97 7.07 -17.78
C CYS A 554 -15.27 6.54 -18.37
N VAL A 555 -16.32 6.57 -17.56
CA VAL A 555 -17.70 6.43 -18.01
C VAL A 555 -18.50 7.64 -17.54
N TYR A 556 -19.31 8.14 -18.46
CA TYR A 556 -20.22 9.26 -18.26
C TYR A 556 -21.65 8.79 -18.54
N VAL A 557 -22.55 8.94 -17.57
CA VAL A 557 -23.96 8.57 -17.70
C VAL A 557 -24.84 9.77 -17.44
N ASP A 558 -25.55 10.24 -18.45
CA ASP A 558 -26.60 11.26 -18.31
C ASP A 558 -27.95 10.57 -18.07
N VAL A 559 -28.60 10.89 -16.95
CA VAL A 559 -29.89 10.35 -16.54
C VAL A 559 -30.94 11.45 -16.55
N ASP A 560 -31.97 11.30 -17.38
CA ASP A 560 -33.21 12.07 -17.27
C ASP A 560 -34.04 11.53 -16.09
N MET A 561 -34.11 12.31 -15.01
CA MET A 561 -34.81 11.87 -13.80
C MET A 561 -36.34 11.87 -13.97
N GLU A 562 -36.89 12.57 -14.98
CA GLU A 562 -38.32 12.64 -15.23
C GLU A 562 -38.84 11.43 -16.00
N SER A 563 -38.11 11.02 -17.04
CA SER A 563 -38.53 9.94 -17.95
C SER A 563 -37.88 8.58 -17.65
N GLY A 564 -36.72 8.58 -16.98
CA GLY A 564 -35.93 7.37 -16.74
C GLY A 564 -35.10 6.94 -17.95
N THR A 565 -34.99 7.78 -18.98
CA THR A 565 -34.03 7.56 -20.06
C THR A 565 -32.63 7.94 -19.62
N ALA A 566 -31.66 7.07 -19.86
CA ALA A 566 -30.26 7.38 -19.60
C ALA A 566 -29.39 7.05 -20.82
N TRP A 567 -28.33 7.84 -21.00
CA TRP A 567 -27.33 7.66 -22.05
C TRP A 567 -25.95 7.54 -21.43
N CYS A 568 -25.25 6.47 -21.78
CA CYS A 568 -23.93 6.13 -21.32
C CYS A 568 -22.91 6.33 -22.43
N VAL A 569 -21.76 6.90 -22.09
CA VAL A 569 -20.59 7.00 -22.95
C VAL A 569 -19.41 6.45 -22.18
N ARG A 570 -18.73 5.45 -22.76
CA ARG A 570 -17.55 4.82 -22.16
C ARG A 570 -16.30 5.18 -22.97
N ALA A 571 -15.23 5.54 -22.28
CA ALA A 571 -13.89 5.74 -22.81
C ALA A 571 -12.94 4.77 -22.12
N GLY A 572 -12.79 3.56 -22.69
CA GLY A 572 -11.89 2.51 -22.17
C GLY A 572 -12.19 1.99 -20.76
N HIS A 573 -13.31 2.37 -20.15
CA HIS A 573 -13.62 2.10 -18.74
C HIS A 573 -14.56 0.89 -18.58
N PRO A 574 -14.52 0.19 -17.43
CA PRO A 574 -15.45 -0.91 -17.14
C PRO A 574 -16.92 -0.53 -17.36
N PRO A 575 -17.74 -1.43 -17.94
CA PRO A 575 -19.16 -1.15 -18.19
C PRO A 575 -19.99 -0.99 -16.90
N PRO A 576 -21.07 -0.17 -16.94
CA PRO A 576 -22.03 -0.10 -15.85
C PRO A 576 -22.69 -1.45 -15.56
N ALA A 577 -22.89 -1.76 -14.28
CA ALA A 577 -23.78 -2.85 -13.85
C ALA A 577 -25.13 -2.28 -13.42
N LEU A 578 -26.21 -2.91 -13.83
CA LEU A 578 -27.59 -2.54 -13.55
C LEU A 578 -28.25 -3.62 -12.70
N ARG A 579 -29.04 -3.19 -11.72
CA ARG A 579 -30.01 -4.03 -11.01
C ARG A 579 -31.41 -3.52 -11.33
N HIS A 580 -32.23 -4.36 -11.94
CA HIS A 580 -33.61 -4.06 -12.25
C HIS A 580 -34.50 -4.18 -10.98
N PRO A 581 -35.72 -3.61 -11.00
CA PRO A 581 -36.63 -3.63 -9.84
C PRO A 581 -37.05 -5.05 -9.42
N ASP A 582 -37.05 -6.01 -10.36
CA ASP A 582 -37.33 -7.42 -10.10
C ASP A 582 -36.15 -8.18 -9.47
N GLY A 583 -35.01 -7.50 -9.25
CA GLY A 583 -33.80 -8.07 -8.69
C GLY A 583 -32.86 -8.71 -9.71
N SER A 584 -33.24 -8.78 -10.99
CA SER A 584 -32.33 -9.22 -12.05
C SER A 584 -31.22 -8.20 -12.27
N THR A 585 -30.05 -8.68 -12.68
CA THR A 585 -28.86 -7.83 -12.92
C THR A 585 -28.33 -8.01 -14.33
N GLU A 586 -27.75 -6.94 -14.87
CA GLU A 586 -27.26 -6.85 -16.25
C GLU A 586 -25.99 -6.00 -16.28
N VAL A 587 -25.01 -6.39 -17.07
CA VAL A 587 -23.83 -5.55 -17.36
C VAL A 587 -24.03 -4.93 -18.74
N ALA A 588 -23.96 -3.61 -18.83
CA ALA A 588 -24.17 -2.86 -20.07
C ALA A 588 -22.90 -2.87 -20.94
N ASP A 589 -22.53 -4.03 -21.44
CA ASP A 589 -21.28 -4.29 -22.17
C ASP A 589 -21.40 -4.07 -23.69
N GLU A 590 -21.93 -2.91 -24.09
CA GLU A 590 -21.92 -2.46 -25.48
C GLU A 590 -20.62 -1.71 -25.80
N ASP A 591 -20.10 -1.83 -27.02
CA ASP A 591 -18.80 -1.26 -27.43
C ASP A 591 -18.65 0.23 -27.08
N GLY A 592 -17.56 0.56 -26.39
CA GLY A 592 -17.18 1.93 -26.02
C GLY A 592 -16.13 2.55 -26.94
N GLY A 593 -15.74 3.79 -26.65
CA GLY A 593 -14.57 4.44 -27.26
C GLY A 593 -13.25 4.05 -26.57
N PRO A 594 -12.10 4.39 -27.16
CA PRO A 594 -10.79 4.18 -26.54
C PRO A 594 -10.61 5.04 -25.27
N PRO A 595 -9.61 4.76 -24.40
CA PRO A 595 -9.26 5.68 -23.33
C PRO A 595 -8.93 7.09 -23.87
N LEU A 596 -9.26 8.11 -23.07
CA LEU A 596 -8.96 9.50 -23.39
C LEU A 596 -7.45 9.71 -23.45
N GLY A 597 -6.97 10.56 -24.36
CA GLY A 597 -5.56 10.86 -24.56
C GLY A 597 -4.84 9.90 -25.52
N VAL A 598 -5.46 8.77 -25.89
CA VAL A 598 -4.84 7.77 -26.78
C VAL A 598 -5.04 8.10 -28.26
N VAL A 599 -6.27 8.47 -28.65
CA VAL A 599 -6.62 8.73 -30.05
C VAL A 599 -7.18 10.15 -30.21
N ALA A 600 -6.53 10.94 -31.06
CA ALA A 600 -6.86 12.36 -31.21
C ALA A 600 -8.27 12.63 -31.75
N GLN A 601 -8.74 11.80 -32.67
CA GLN A 601 -10.06 11.86 -33.28
C GLN A 601 -10.83 10.57 -32.98
N ALA A 602 -10.99 10.28 -31.69
CA ALA A 602 -11.80 9.16 -31.21
C ALA A 602 -13.30 9.46 -31.37
N GLU A 603 -14.07 8.44 -31.75
CA GLU A 603 -15.52 8.42 -31.60
C GLU A 603 -15.89 7.76 -30.28
N PHE A 604 -16.89 8.31 -29.59
CA PHE A 604 -17.39 7.81 -28.32
C PHE A 604 -18.89 7.50 -28.46
N PRO A 605 -19.27 6.23 -28.68
CA PRO A 605 -20.66 5.85 -28.91
C PRO A 605 -21.60 6.14 -27.73
N LEU A 606 -22.85 6.50 -28.04
CA LEU A 606 -23.94 6.64 -27.08
C LEU A 606 -24.67 5.30 -26.89
N VAL A 607 -24.63 4.78 -25.67
CA VAL A 607 -25.26 3.53 -25.26
C VAL A 607 -26.50 3.83 -24.40
N PRO A 608 -27.71 3.42 -24.81
CA PRO A 608 -28.92 3.68 -24.03
C PRO A 608 -29.03 2.76 -22.81
N LEU A 609 -29.18 3.34 -21.62
CA LEU A 609 -29.53 2.62 -20.40
C LEU A 609 -31.02 2.83 -20.09
N ARG A 610 -31.78 1.74 -19.95
CA ARG A 610 -33.21 1.81 -19.66
C ARG A 610 -33.45 1.71 -18.17
N LEU A 611 -33.82 2.81 -17.53
CA LEU A 611 -34.10 2.83 -16.10
C LEU A 611 -35.60 2.71 -15.85
N ARG A 612 -35.97 1.87 -14.89
CA ARG A 612 -37.32 1.81 -14.31
C ARG A 612 -37.22 2.27 -12.86
N GLU A 613 -38.32 2.74 -12.30
CA GLU A 613 -38.36 3.07 -10.87
C GLU A 613 -37.93 1.85 -10.03
N GLY A 614 -36.93 2.03 -9.16
CA GLY A 614 -36.25 0.99 -8.40
C GLY A 614 -34.96 0.44 -9.04
N THR A 615 -34.60 0.85 -10.26
CA THR A 615 -33.34 0.43 -10.90
C THR A 615 -32.14 1.02 -10.15
N VAL A 616 -31.13 0.20 -9.88
CA VAL A 616 -29.82 0.65 -9.36
C VAL A 616 -28.80 0.59 -10.48
N VAL A 617 -28.11 1.70 -10.73
CA VAL A 617 -26.95 1.81 -11.62
C VAL A 617 -25.70 1.79 -10.75
N ALA A 618 -24.76 0.91 -11.06
CA ALA A 618 -23.46 0.82 -10.42
C ALA A 618 -22.36 1.12 -11.44
N LEU A 619 -21.56 2.14 -11.15
CA LEU A 619 -20.34 2.47 -11.88
C LEU A 619 -19.15 2.17 -10.96
N MET A 620 -18.12 1.55 -11.49
CA MET A 620 -16.98 1.10 -10.72
C MET A 620 -15.68 1.21 -11.52
N THR A 621 -14.58 1.35 -10.80
CA THR A 621 -13.23 1.23 -11.38
C THR A 621 -12.81 -0.24 -11.40
N ASP A 622 -11.74 -0.52 -12.14
CA ASP A 622 -11.24 -1.88 -12.36
C ASP A 622 -10.79 -2.56 -11.06
N GLY A 623 -10.26 -1.84 -10.08
CA GLY A 623 -9.88 -2.39 -8.78
C GLY A 623 -10.99 -3.14 -8.03
N LEU A 624 -12.28 -2.91 -8.37
CA LEU A 624 -13.39 -3.69 -7.81
C LEU A 624 -13.58 -5.07 -8.49
N VAL A 625 -13.30 -5.15 -9.79
CA VAL A 625 -13.63 -6.31 -10.64
C VAL A 625 -12.41 -7.11 -11.06
N GLU A 626 -11.23 -6.48 -11.14
CA GLU A 626 -9.96 -7.09 -11.52
C GLU A 626 -9.09 -7.38 -10.29
N SER A 627 -8.43 -8.54 -10.29
CA SER A 627 -7.41 -8.85 -9.28
C SER A 627 -6.40 -9.83 -9.85
N ALA A 628 -5.19 -9.90 -9.27
CA ALA A 628 -4.12 -10.79 -9.74
C ALA A 628 -4.50 -12.29 -9.78
N GLY A 629 -5.59 -12.69 -9.11
CA GLY A 629 -6.09 -14.07 -9.08
C GLY A 629 -7.48 -14.27 -9.66
N SER A 630 -8.15 -13.24 -10.20
CA SER A 630 -9.51 -13.35 -10.74
C SER A 630 -9.70 -12.55 -12.02
N SER A 631 -10.42 -13.12 -12.99
CA SER A 631 -10.74 -12.38 -14.22
C SER A 631 -11.78 -11.28 -13.96
N MET A 632 -11.84 -10.30 -14.88
CA MET A 632 -12.83 -9.23 -14.84
C MET A 632 -14.28 -9.76 -14.91
N ASP A 633 -14.52 -10.83 -15.68
CA ASP A 633 -15.84 -11.50 -15.77
C ASP A 633 -16.29 -12.07 -14.41
N GLU A 634 -15.37 -12.70 -13.68
CA GLU A 634 -15.63 -13.20 -12.34
C GLU A 634 -15.91 -12.04 -11.38
N GLY A 635 -15.20 -10.92 -11.54
CA GLY A 635 -15.46 -9.66 -10.84
C GLY A 635 -16.88 -9.16 -11.04
N PHE A 636 -17.29 -9.00 -12.28
CA PHE A 636 -18.65 -8.57 -12.62
C PHE A 636 -19.71 -9.53 -12.12
N ALA A 637 -19.49 -10.84 -12.20
CA ALA A 637 -20.40 -11.84 -11.66
C ALA A 637 -20.59 -11.69 -10.14
N ARG A 638 -19.52 -11.39 -9.39
CA ARG A 638 -19.60 -11.10 -7.95
C ARG A 638 -20.40 -9.83 -7.68
N VAL A 639 -20.12 -8.75 -8.40
CA VAL A 639 -20.84 -7.47 -8.26
C VAL A 639 -22.33 -7.66 -8.54
N CYS A 640 -22.68 -8.34 -9.64
CA CYS A 640 -24.06 -8.67 -10.00
C CYS A 640 -24.75 -9.51 -8.92
N THR A 641 -24.07 -10.54 -8.39
CA THR A 641 -24.63 -11.38 -7.31
C THR A 641 -24.88 -10.55 -6.05
N GLY A 642 -23.94 -9.67 -5.68
CA GLY A 642 -24.08 -8.76 -4.53
C GLY A 642 -25.25 -7.79 -4.71
N LEU A 643 -25.36 -7.17 -5.88
CA LEU A 643 -26.48 -6.28 -6.22
C LEU A 643 -27.82 -7.00 -6.18
N ALA A 644 -27.92 -8.20 -6.77
CA ALA A 644 -29.16 -8.98 -6.81
C ALA A 644 -29.67 -9.34 -5.40
N ALA A 645 -28.76 -9.74 -4.50
CA ALA A 645 -29.07 -10.14 -3.13
C ALA A 645 -29.36 -8.94 -2.19
N ALA A 646 -28.91 -7.75 -2.54
CA ALA A 646 -29.01 -6.58 -1.68
C ALA A 646 -30.41 -5.94 -1.67
N ASP A 647 -30.73 -5.28 -0.55
CA ASP A 647 -31.90 -4.42 -0.43
C ASP A 647 -31.56 -3.00 -0.92
N PRO A 648 -32.12 -2.56 -2.08
CA PRO A 648 -31.83 -1.25 -2.64
C PRO A 648 -32.38 -0.10 -1.78
N ALA A 649 -33.21 -0.36 -0.77
CA ALA A 649 -33.68 0.67 0.17
C ALA A 649 -32.52 1.32 0.94
N HIS A 650 -31.44 0.57 1.20
CA HIS A 650 -30.29 0.97 2.00
C HIS A 650 -29.00 0.98 1.18
N LEU A 651 -28.91 1.89 0.21
CA LEU A 651 -27.84 1.93 -0.78
C LEU A 651 -26.42 2.03 -0.18
N ASP A 652 -26.27 2.64 1.00
CA ASP A 652 -25.01 2.63 1.75
C ASP A 652 -24.53 1.23 2.13
N LEU A 653 -25.43 0.39 2.65
CA LEU A 653 -25.11 -1.00 3.02
C LEU A 653 -24.81 -1.85 1.79
N VAL A 654 -25.46 -1.54 0.66
CA VAL A 654 -25.16 -2.19 -0.62
C VAL A 654 -23.73 -1.86 -1.06
N ALA A 655 -23.34 -0.59 -1.02
CA ALA A 655 -21.99 -0.18 -1.37
C ALA A 655 -20.94 -0.84 -0.45
N ASP A 656 -21.16 -0.83 0.88
CA ASP A 656 -20.25 -1.43 1.85
C ASP A 656 -20.15 -2.96 1.67
N GLY A 657 -21.27 -3.62 1.37
CA GLY A 657 -21.32 -5.06 1.10
C GLY A 657 -20.52 -5.46 -0.15
N LEU A 658 -20.61 -4.66 -1.22
CA LEU A 658 -19.86 -4.90 -2.45
C LEU A 658 -18.34 -4.76 -2.24
N LEU A 659 -17.92 -3.86 -1.34
CA LEU A 659 -16.50 -3.63 -1.05
C LEU A 659 -15.88 -4.66 -0.08
N THR A 660 -16.70 -5.36 0.71
CA THR A 660 -16.19 -6.28 1.74
C THR A 660 -15.40 -7.47 1.15
N GLN A 661 -15.68 -7.84 -0.11
CA GLN A 661 -15.01 -8.95 -0.81
C GLN A 661 -13.98 -8.49 -1.85
N ALA A 662 -13.67 -7.19 -1.90
CA ALA A 662 -12.71 -6.67 -2.87
C ALA A 662 -11.25 -6.93 -2.44
N HIS A 663 -10.42 -7.32 -3.40
CA HIS A 663 -8.99 -7.51 -3.17
C HIS A 663 -8.28 -6.16 -3.31
N ARG A 664 -7.51 -5.75 -2.30
CA ARG A 664 -6.92 -4.40 -2.20
C ARG A 664 -5.58 -4.29 -2.95
N GLY A 665 -5.57 -4.75 -4.20
CA GLY A 665 -4.42 -4.63 -5.09
C GLY A 665 -4.29 -3.24 -5.72
N ASP A 666 -5.42 -2.56 -5.91
CA ASP A 666 -5.53 -1.25 -6.53
C ASP A 666 -6.55 -0.36 -5.78
N ASP A 667 -6.64 0.92 -6.19
CA ASP A 667 -7.70 1.83 -5.75
C ASP A 667 -9.06 1.36 -6.24
N ILE A 668 -10.09 1.68 -5.45
CA ILE A 668 -11.46 1.30 -5.76
C ILE A 668 -12.35 2.51 -5.57
N ALA A 669 -12.97 2.97 -6.65
CA ALA A 669 -14.12 3.84 -6.62
C ALA A 669 -15.40 3.09 -7.04
N LEU A 670 -16.47 3.33 -6.29
CA LEU A 670 -17.80 2.79 -6.55
C LEU A 670 -18.82 3.91 -6.44
N LEU A 671 -19.62 4.11 -7.48
CA LEU A 671 -20.73 5.07 -7.51
C LEU A 671 -22.03 4.33 -7.82
N LEU A 672 -22.99 4.41 -6.90
CA LEU A 672 -24.33 3.83 -7.03
C LEU A 672 -25.37 4.94 -7.18
N LEU A 673 -26.31 4.77 -8.11
CA LEU A 673 -27.55 5.55 -8.22
C LEU A 673 -28.75 4.61 -8.16
N ARG A 674 -29.66 4.80 -7.20
CA ARG A 674 -31.01 4.25 -7.28
C ARG A 674 -31.95 5.28 -7.92
N TYR A 675 -32.53 4.92 -9.05
CA TYR A 675 -33.52 5.73 -9.74
C TYR A 675 -34.92 5.42 -9.19
N ASP A 676 -35.56 6.39 -8.55
CA ASP A 676 -36.89 6.25 -7.94
C ASP A 676 -38.00 6.91 -8.78
N GLY A 677 -37.62 7.65 -9.84
CA GLY A 677 -38.54 8.51 -10.58
C GLY A 677 -38.91 9.77 -9.80
N MET A 678 -39.38 10.80 -10.52
CA MET A 678 -39.86 12.02 -9.88
C MET A 678 -41.30 11.84 -9.36
N SER A 679 -41.48 12.04 -8.06
CA SER A 679 -42.80 12.03 -7.41
C SER A 679 -43.75 13.11 -7.95
N VAL A 680 -43.20 14.23 -8.42
CA VAL A 680 -43.93 15.32 -9.08
C VAL A 680 -43.19 15.66 -10.35
N ARG A 681 -43.83 15.51 -11.51
CA ARG A 681 -43.26 15.88 -12.81
C ARG A 681 -43.52 17.36 -13.11
N PRO A 682 -42.55 18.08 -13.68
CA PRO A 682 -42.78 19.46 -14.08
C PRO A 682 -43.72 19.52 -15.29
N LEU A 683 -44.63 20.51 -15.28
CA LEU A 683 -45.41 20.88 -16.46
C LEU A 683 -44.64 21.96 -17.21
N ARG A 684 -44.38 21.76 -18.52
CA ARG A 684 -43.64 22.70 -19.37
C ARG A 684 -44.47 23.13 -20.56
N GLU A 685 -44.43 24.41 -20.88
CA GLU A 685 -45.06 24.98 -22.09
C GLU A 685 -44.20 26.14 -22.61
N GLY A 686 -44.08 26.24 -23.93
CA GLY A 686 -43.23 27.22 -24.60
C GLY A 686 -44.00 28.04 -25.64
N TRP A 687 -43.67 29.31 -25.77
CA TRP A 687 -44.24 30.20 -26.77
C TRP A 687 -43.18 31.08 -27.41
N THR A 688 -43.21 31.18 -28.72
CA THR A 688 -42.19 31.91 -29.46
C THR A 688 -42.81 32.91 -30.43
N VAL A 689 -42.26 34.13 -30.46
CA VAL A 689 -42.79 35.24 -31.25
C VAL A 689 -41.68 36.12 -31.84
N TRP A 690 -41.97 36.73 -32.99
CA TRP A 690 -41.17 37.84 -33.53
C TRP A 690 -41.66 39.19 -32.99
N ARG A 691 -40.87 40.25 -33.18
CA ARG A 691 -41.18 41.59 -32.68
C ARG A 691 -42.43 42.19 -33.34
N VAL A 692 -43.60 41.93 -32.77
CA VAL A 692 -44.89 42.50 -33.18
C VAL A 692 -45.47 43.42 -32.08
N PRO A 693 -46.23 44.49 -32.42
CA PRO A 693 -46.69 45.48 -31.45
C PRO A 693 -47.51 44.92 -30.28
N GLU A 694 -48.26 43.83 -30.50
CA GLU A 694 -49.12 43.19 -29.48
C GLU A 694 -48.47 41.99 -28.78
N ALA A 695 -47.17 41.74 -28.98
CA ALA A 695 -46.49 40.54 -28.49
C ALA A 695 -46.63 40.35 -26.96
N SER A 696 -46.49 41.39 -26.14
CA SER A 696 -46.67 41.29 -24.67
C SER A 696 -48.11 40.90 -24.30
N ARG A 697 -49.12 41.36 -25.05
CA ARG A 697 -50.52 40.97 -24.85
C ARG A 697 -50.74 39.49 -25.18
N HIS A 698 -50.13 39.01 -26.27
CA HIS A 698 -50.18 37.60 -26.64
C HIS A 698 -49.45 36.70 -25.63
N ALA A 699 -48.29 37.12 -25.13
CA ALA A 699 -47.55 36.42 -24.09
C ALA A 699 -48.39 36.25 -22.82
N ARG A 700 -49.06 37.32 -22.36
CA ARG A 700 -49.98 37.26 -21.21
C ARG A 700 -51.16 36.32 -21.45
N ARG A 701 -51.75 36.35 -22.66
CA ARG A 701 -52.87 35.46 -23.01
C ARG A 701 -52.42 34.00 -23.06
N PHE A 702 -51.25 33.72 -23.61
CA PHE A 702 -50.62 32.41 -23.60
C PHE A 702 -50.43 31.94 -22.15
N THR A 703 -49.74 32.74 -21.33
CA THR A 703 -49.46 32.45 -19.92
C THR A 703 -50.73 32.14 -19.14
N ARG A 704 -51.77 32.98 -19.25
CA ARG A 704 -53.05 32.74 -18.57
C ARG A 704 -53.68 31.41 -18.99
N ARG A 705 -53.70 31.13 -20.29
CA ARG A 705 -54.28 29.87 -20.81
C ARG A 705 -53.52 28.65 -20.31
N THR A 706 -52.19 28.73 -20.32
CA THR A 706 -51.28 27.68 -19.83
C THR A 706 -51.48 27.42 -18.34
N LEU A 707 -51.47 28.46 -17.51
CA LEU A 707 -51.70 28.33 -16.07
C LEU A 707 -53.09 27.77 -15.76
N LYS A 708 -54.13 28.17 -16.51
CA LYS A 708 -55.47 27.56 -16.39
C LYS A 708 -55.47 26.08 -16.75
N SER A 709 -54.79 25.68 -17.82
CA SER A 709 -54.70 24.25 -18.18
C SER A 709 -53.92 23.42 -17.16
N TRP A 710 -53.07 24.06 -16.36
CA TRP A 710 -52.35 23.44 -15.25
C TRP A 710 -53.10 23.50 -13.91
N GLY A 711 -54.33 24.02 -13.90
CA GLY A 711 -55.19 24.06 -12.71
C GLY A 711 -54.85 25.16 -11.71
N VAL A 712 -54.13 26.20 -12.13
CA VAL A 712 -53.86 27.39 -11.30
C VAL A 712 -55.09 28.30 -11.30
N GLU A 713 -55.47 28.85 -10.15
CA GLU A 713 -56.64 29.71 -10.02
C GLU A 713 -56.36 31.14 -10.51
N ASP A 714 -57.40 31.84 -10.99
CA ASP A 714 -57.24 33.20 -11.57
C ASP A 714 -56.64 34.20 -10.57
N SER A 715 -56.91 34.03 -9.26
CA SER A 715 -56.37 34.90 -8.19
C SER A 715 -54.86 34.77 -7.98
N GLU A 716 -54.24 33.68 -8.41
CA GLU A 716 -52.81 33.42 -8.23
C GLU A 716 -51.96 33.91 -9.42
N MET A 717 -52.59 34.29 -10.54
CA MET A 717 -51.88 34.55 -11.80
C MET A 717 -51.30 35.96 -11.93
N ASP A 718 -51.74 36.92 -11.12
CA ASP A 718 -51.44 38.35 -11.35
C ASP A 718 -49.93 38.65 -11.33
N GLY A 719 -49.20 38.07 -10.38
CA GLY A 719 -47.73 38.19 -10.30
C GLY A 719 -47.04 37.61 -11.53
N ALA A 720 -47.45 36.41 -11.97
CA ALA A 720 -46.89 35.75 -13.15
C ALA A 720 -47.18 36.52 -14.45
N LEU A 721 -48.41 37.04 -14.59
CA LEU A 721 -48.82 37.84 -15.74
C LEU A 721 -48.08 39.18 -15.82
N LEU A 722 -47.82 39.80 -14.67
CA LEU A 722 -47.00 41.02 -14.58
C LEU A 722 -45.55 40.71 -14.95
N ALA A 723 -44.95 39.67 -14.35
CA ALA A 723 -43.58 39.28 -14.64
C ALA A 723 -43.36 38.97 -16.13
N VAL A 724 -44.26 38.19 -16.77
CA VAL A 724 -44.20 37.92 -18.21
C VAL A 724 -44.32 39.20 -19.03
N SER A 725 -45.22 40.11 -18.64
CA SER A 725 -45.38 41.39 -19.34
C SER A 725 -44.08 42.18 -19.35
N GLU A 726 -43.41 42.29 -18.20
CA GLU A 726 -42.16 43.04 -18.07
C GLU A 726 -40.99 42.33 -18.77
N LEU A 727 -40.83 41.02 -18.58
CA LEU A 727 -39.74 40.25 -19.19
C LEU A 727 -39.83 40.24 -20.72
N VAL A 728 -41.01 39.99 -21.29
CA VAL A 728 -41.21 39.97 -22.74
C VAL A 728 -41.07 41.37 -23.33
N THR A 729 -41.58 42.41 -22.67
CA THR A 729 -41.42 43.78 -23.13
C THR A 729 -39.93 44.19 -23.14
N ASN A 730 -39.20 43.83 -22.09
CA ASN A 730 -37.77 44.09 -21.99
C ASN A 730 -36.99 43.38 -23.12
N ALA A 731 -37.28 42.10 -23.36
CA ALA A 731 -36.69 41.35 -24.48
C ALA A 731 -36.97 42.04 -25.84
N LEU A 732 -38.23 42.40 -26.11
CA LEU A 732 -38.66 43.04 -27.36
C LEU A 732 -38.07 44.43 -27.61
N ILE A 733 -37.71 45.17 -26.54
CA ILE A 733 -37.05 46.47 -26.66
C ILE A 733 -35.58 46.28 -27.08
N HIS A 734 -34.93 45.22 -26.61
CA HIS A 734 -33.49 45.04 -26.72
C HIS A 734 -33.03 44.04 -27.78
N THR A 735 -33.96 43.29 -28.38
CA THR A 735 -33.68 42.35 -29.47
C THR A 735 -34.33 42.79 -30.79
N GLU A 736 -33.67 42.45 -31.90
CA GLU A 736 -34.26 42.48 -33.24
C GLU A 736 -34.68 41.08 -33.72
N GLY A 737 -34.40 40.04 -32.93
CA GLY A 737 -34.68 38.65 -33.25
C GLY A 737 -35.97 38.11 -32.63
N GLN A 738 -36.02 36.78 -32.59
CA GLN A 738 -37.11 36.02 -32.00
C GLN A 738 -37.01 36.05 -30.46
N VAL A 739 -38.16 36.15 -29.79
CA VAL A 739 -38.30 36.04 -28.33
C VAL A 739 -39.03 34.75 -28.00
N ARG A 740 -38.47 33.96 -27.08
CA ARG A 740 -39.05 32.71 -26.58
C ARG A 740 -39.40 32.85 -25.10
N LEU A 741 -40.64 32.56 -24.73
CA LEU A 741 -41.11 32.43 -23.36
C LEU A 741 -41.26 30.94 -23.04
N ASP A 742 -40.53 30.45 -22.05
CA ASP A 742 -40.67 29.11 -21.50
C ASP A 742 -41.26 29.20 -20.08
N MET A 743 -42.26 28.36 -19.81
CA MET A 743 -42.93 28.25 -18.53
C MET A 743 -42.72 26.84 -17.98
N THR A 744 -42.33 26.73 -16.72
CA THR A 744 -42.17 25.45 -16.01
C THR A 744 -42.84 25.53 -14.65
N LEU A 745 -43.80 24.63 -14.38
CA LEU A 745 -44.45 24.50 -13.07
C LEU A 745 -44.03 23.17 -12.42
N LEU A 746 -43.31 23.24 -11.31
CA LEU A 746 -42.93 22.08 -10.49
C LEU A 746 -43.54 22.22 -9.09
N GLY A 747 -44.53 21.38 -8.77
CA GLY A 747 -45.33 21.53 -7.56
C GLY A 747 -46.06 22.88 -7.56
N ARG A 748 -45.63 23.80 -6.69
CA ARG A 748 -46.17 25.19 -6.61
C ARG A 748 -45.17 26.27 -7.01
N ARG A 749 -44.01 25.88 -7.57
CA ARG A 749 -42.99 26.82 -8.06
C ARG A 749 -43.13 26.96 -9.57
N LEU A 750 -43.46 28.17 -10.00
CA LEU A 750 -43.57 28.56 -11.39
C LEU A 750 -42.30 29.32 -11.81
N ARG A 751 -41.53 28.74 -12.73
CA ARG A 751 -40.41 29.40 -13.39
C ARG A 751 -40.86 29.96 -14.73
N LEU A 752 -40.59 31.24 -14.94
CA LEU A 752 -40.85 31.95 -16.20
C LEU A 752 -39.51 32.41 -16.75
N ALA A 753 -39.19 31.99 -17.97
CA ALA A 753 -37.92 32.30 -18.63
C ALA A 753 -38.16 32.91 -20.00
N VAL A 754 -37.51 34.04 -20.30
CA VAL A 754 -37.59 34.71 -21.59
C VAL A 754 -36.20 34.76 -22.22
N THR A 755 -36.06 34.09 -23.36
CA THR A 755 -34.84 34.05 -24.16
C THR A 755 -34.94 35.02 -25.34
N ASP A 756 -33.88 35.80 -25.55
CA ASP A 756 -33.75 36.78 -26.63
C ASP A 756 -32.33 36.77 -27.22
N THR A 757 -32.14 37.29 -28.44
CA THR A 757 -30.83 37.25 -29.12
C THR A 757 -29.85 38.37 -28.71
N SER A 758 -30.22 39.22 -27.76
CA SER A 758 -29.36 40.31 -27.28
C SER A 758 -28.45 39.82 -26.16
N PRO A 759 -27.12 39.97 -26.28
CA PRO A 759 -26.17 39.53 -25.25
C PRO A 759 -26.13 40.46 -24.02
N ARG A 760 -26.84 41.59 -24.05
CA ARG A 760 -26.80 42.59 -22.96
C ARG A 760 -27.67 42.19 -21.78
N THR A 761 -27.07 42.00 -20.61
CA THR A 761 -27.77 41.77 -19.34
C THR A 761 -28.63 42.99 -18.95
N PRO A 762 -29.86 42.80 -18.44
CA PRO A 762 -30.67 43.90 -17.89
C PRO A 762 -29.95 44.58 -16.73
N VAL A 763 -29.90 45.91 -16.76
CA VAL A 763 -29.27 46.71 -15.69
C VAL A 763 -30.35 47.21 -14.74
N LYS A 764 -30.19 46.94 -13.44
CA LYS A 764 -31.05 47.50 -12.39
C LYS A 764 -30.75 49.00 -12.25
N PRO A 765 -31.73 49.91 -12.41
CA PRO A 765 -31.49 51.33 -12.23
C PRO A 765 -31.18 51.64 -10.75
N THR A 766 -30.11 52.38 -10.50
CA THR A 766 -29.68 52.79 -9.14
C THR A 766 -30.36 54.07 -8.62
N GLY A 767 -31.15 54.74 -9.46
CA GLY A 767 -32.01 55.86 -9.07
C GLY A 767 -33.08 56.10 -10.13
N LEU A 768 -34.35 56.01 -9.74
CA LEU A 768 -35.50 56.29 -10.61
C LEU A 768 -36.20 57.55 -10.13
N SER A 769 -36.37 58.52 -11.04
CA SER A 769 -37.28 59.64 -10.83
C SER A 769 -38.73 59.13 -10.76
N TRP A 770 -39.55 59.77 -9.93
CA TRP A 770 -40.99 59.49 -9.87
C TRP A 770 -41.68 59.73 -11.22
N GLU A 771 -41.11 60.60 -12.07
CA GLU A 771 -41.56 60.92 -13.43
C GLU A 771 -41.08 59.92 -14.51
N ALA A 772 -40.19 58.98 -14.18
CA ALA A 772 -39.65 58.04 -15.15
C ALA A 772 -40.73 57.06 -15.64
N THR A 773 -41.03 57.10 -16.94
CA THR A 773 -42.02 56.26 -17.63
C THR A 773 -41.48 54.90 -18.07
N GLY A 774 -40.18 54.61 -17.85
CA GLY A 774 -39.52 53.37 -18.22
C GLY A 774 -38.45 52.94 -17.19
N GLY A 775 -37.89 51.74 -17.37
CA GLY A 775 -36.80 51.22 -16.52
C GLY A 775 -37.23 50.53 -15.22
N ARG A 776 -38.54 50.47 -14.91
CA ARG A 776 -39.05 49.80 -13.70
C ARG A 776 -39.26 48.29 -13.84
N GLY A 777 -39.22 47.76 -15.06
CA GLY A 777 -39.65 46.38 -15.32
C GLY A 777 -38.90 45.34 -14.50
N ILE A 778 -37.57 45.46 -14.37
CA ILE A 778 -36.81 44.50 -13.56
C ILE A 778 -37.07 44.62 -12.06
N LEU A 779 -37.39 45.83 -11.57
CA LEU A 779 -37.80 46.04 -10.17
C LEU A 779 -39.17 45.42 -9.88
N LEU A 780 -40.07 45.46 -10.87
CA LEU A 780 -41.38 44.81 -10.76
C LEU A 780 -41.22 43.28 -10.76
N VAL A 781 -40.38 42.72 -11.64
CA VAL A 781 -40.06 41.29 -11.63
C VAL A 781 -39.47 40.87 -10.29
N GLU A 782 -38.49 41.62 -9.77
CA GLU A 782 -37.89 41.37 -8.46
C GLU A 782 -38.90 41.45 -7.32
N ALA A 783 -39.85 42.39 -7.37
CA ALA A 783 -40.87 42.55 -6.33
C ALA A 783 -41.91 41.42 -6.29
N VAL A 784 -42.17 40.75 -7.42
CA VAL A 784 -43.19 39.68 -7.52
C VAL A 784 -42.61 38.27 -7.57
N SER A 785 -41.28 38.11 -7.61
CA SER A 785 -40.61 36.82 -7.67
C SER A 785 -39.83 36.53 -6.40
N GLU A 786 -39.67 35.25 -6.05
CA GLU A 786 -38.78 34.81 -4.97
C GLU A 786 -37.31 34.96 -5.39
N ALA A 787 -37.03 34.70 -6.66
CA ALA A 787 -35.72 34.84 -7.27
C ALA A 787 -35.85 35.21 -8.75
N TRP A 788 -34.86 35.94 -9.27
CA TRP A 788 -34.72 36.20 -10.70
C TRP A 788 -33.25 36.26 -11.08
N GLY A 789 -32.94 36.05 -12.35
CA GLY A 789 -31.57 36.09 -12.83
C GLY A 789 -31.45 36.09 -14.35
N THR A 790 -30.20 36.05 -14.82
CA THR A 790 -29.86 35.99 -16.24
C THR A 790 -28.81 34.94 -16.52
N VAL A 791 -28.99 34.17 -17.59
CA VAL A 791 -28.06 33.14 -18.04
C VAL A 791 -27.69 33.42 -19.50
N PRO A 792 -26.40 33.47 -19.87
CA PRO A 792 -26.01 33.54 -21.28
C PRO A 792 -26.40 32.23 -21.97
N VAL A 793 -26.94 32.33 -23.19
CA VAL A 793 -27.26 31.15 -24.01
C VAL A 793 -26.67 31.35 -25.40
N SER A 794 -26.51 30.25 -26.15
CA SER A 794 -25.95 30.33 -27.51
C SER A 794 -26.77 31.32 -28.37
N GLY A 795 -26.13 32.42 -28.78
CA GLY A 795 -26.75 33.47 -29.60
C GLY A 795 -27.54 34.54 -28.85
N GLY A 796 -27.48 34.61 -27.51
CA GLY A 796 -28.18 35.65 -26.75
C GLY A 796 -28.14 35.48 -25.24
N LYS A 797 -29.28 35.72 -24.58
CA LYS A 797 -29.44 35.52 -23.13
C LYS A 797 -30.85 35.03 -22.79
N GLN A 798 -30.97 34.42 -21.63
CA GLN A 798 -32.23 34.10 -20.98
C GLN A 798 -32.35 34.90 -19.68
N VAL A 799 -33.47 35.61 -19.52
CA VAL A 799 -33.85 36.27 -18.25
C VAL A 799 -34.97 35.46 -17.63
N TRP A 800 -34.81 35.03 -16.38
CA TRP A 800 -35.77 34.17 -15.71
C TRP A 800 -36.18 34.71 -14.35
N CYS A 801 -37.36 34.30 -13.88
CA CYS A 801 -37.84 34.53 -12.53
C CYS A 801 -38.63 33.32 -12.01
N GLU A 802 -38.66 33.15 -10.70
CA GLU A 802 -39.38 32.09 -10.00
C GLU A 802 -40.41 32.70 -9.06
N LEU A 803 -41.66 32.22 -9.17
CA LEU A 803 -42.77 32.62 -8.32
C LEU A 803 -43.31 31.40 -7.60
N ARG A 804 -43.75 31.60 -6.36
CA ARG A 804 -44.51 30.59 -5.62
C ARG A 804 -45.99 30.94 -5.70
N LEU A 805 -46.79 30.00 -6.20
CA LEU A 805 -48.24 30.17 -6.25
C LEU A 805 -48.79 29.93 -4.83
N ASP A 806 -49.75 30.74 -4.37
CA ASP A 806 -50.32 30.74 -3.00
C ASP A 806 -51.71 30.08 -2.93
N THR A 807 -51.95 29.26 -1.90
CA THR A 807 -53.17 28.41 -1.76
C THR A 807 -54.49 29.11 -1.92
#